data_AF-A0A073KAK5-F1
#
_entry.id   AF-A0A073KAK5-F1
#
_cell.length_a   1.000
_cell.length_b   1.000
_cell.length_c   1.000
_cell.angle_alpha   90.00
_cell.angle_beta   90.00
_cell.angle_gamma   90.00
#
_symmetry.space_group_name_H-M   'P 1'
#
loop_
_entity.id
_entity.type
_entity.pdbx_description
1 polymer ?
#
loop_
_entity_poly.entity_id
_entity_poly.type
_entity_poly.pdbx_seq_one_letter_code
_entity_poly.pdbx_strand_id
1 'polypeptide(L)'
;MSEQMIKIIFPDGSVKEYVRGITLEEIAASISSSLKKKAVVGKVNDQLFDLRRNIEQDAEIQIITMDSEEGKEVARHTSAHILAQAVKRVYGDIKLGVGPVIENGFYYDMDLPSSITVEDLPKLEKEMQNIVNENLEMERVEITRKEAEKLFQDVNDHLKLELLEAIPDGEVVTIYKQGEFVDLCRGPHLPSTGYLKAFQLTHVSGAYWRGDSNNQVLQRIYGVAFSSQKELESYLHFVEEAAKRNHRKLGNELELFMFSEEAPGMPFYLPKGQIVRNELESFLREIQQKYDYQEVRTPIMMNQGLWEQSGHWDHYKDNMYFSEVDNKSFALKPMNCPGHMLIFKNKLHSYRDLPIRMCEFGQVHRHEFSGALNGLLRVRTFCQDDAHLFVTPEQIESEIKLVLQQIDYAYKTFGFEYEIELSTRPEDSMGDDELWNQAEASLESVLKSLNYNYRVNEGDGAFYGPKIDFHIKDALKRSHQCGTVQLDFQMPEKFDLNYIDERNEKKRPVVIHRAVLGSFDRFLGILIEHFGGAFPTWLAPVQVKVIPVSNQVHDQYTKEIEEKLKQAGVRVERDVRSEKLGYKIREAQLKKVPYVLVIGDKEMENESVNVRKYGEEQSEVVSLVEFMESVQDEIHNKCSR
;
A
#
# COMPACT_ATOMS: atom_id res chain seq x y z
N MET A 1 -8.64 -57.23 16.55
CA MET A 1 -9.51 -56.10 16.14
C MET A 1 -9.13 -55.80 14.70
N SER A 2 -10.08 -55.76 13.77
CA SER A 2 -9.79 -55.41 12.37
C SER A 2 -9.33 -53.95 12.33
N GLU A 3 -8.15 -53.71 11.76
CA GLU A 3 -7.66 -52.34 11.51
C GLU A 3 -8.68 -51.63 10.61
N GLN A 4 -9.22 -50.51 11.09
CA GLN A 4 -10.15 -49.69 10.31
C GLN A 4 -9.34 -48.95 9.25
N MET A 5 -9.65 -49.17 7.97
CA MET A 5 -8.99 -48.49 6.87
C MET A 5 -9.73 -47.18 6.54
N ILE A 6 -8.97 -46.16 6.15
CA ILE A 6 -9.48 -44.88 5.63
C ILE A 6 -8.96 -44.65 4.22
N LYS A 7 -9.71 -43.91 3.41
CA LYS A 7 -9.36 -43.55 2.04
C LYS A 7 -8.69 -42.18 2.00
N ILE A 8 -7.50 -42.15 1.42
CA ILE A 8 -6.73 -40.93 1.20
C ILE A 8 -6.69 -40.63 -0.30
N ILE A 9 -7.16 -39.44 -0.66
CA ILE A 9 -7.18 -38.92 -2.03
C ILE A 9 -5.96 -38.01 -2.21
N PHE A 10 -5.16 -38.27 -3.24
CA PHE A 10 -3.97 -37.50 -3.59
C PHE A 10 -4.30 -36.42 -4.64
N PRO A 11 -3.43 -35.40 -4.82
CA PRO A 11 -3.67 -34.31 -5.77
C PRO A 11 -3.76 -34.75 -7.25
N ASP A 12 -3.26 -35.95 -7.58
CA ASP A 12 -3.38 -36.54 -8.93
C ASP A 12 -4.71 -37.30 -9.14
N GLY A 13 -5.60 -37.26 -8.15
CA GLY A 13 -6.87 -37.98 -8.13
C GLY A 13 -6.74 -39.46 -7.77
N SER A 14 -5.53 -39.96 -7.49
CA SER A 14 -5.34 -41.34 -7.04
C SER A 14 -5.86 -41.52 -5.62
N VAL A 15 -6.39 -42.71 -5.32
CA VAL A 15 -6.93 -43.06 -4.01
C VAL A 15 -6.17 -44.25 -3.45
N LYS A 16 -5.72 -44.17 -2.21
CA LYS A 16 -5.11 -45.30 -1.49
C LYS A 16 -5.73 -45.48 -0.12
N GLU A 17 -5.70 -46.71 0.38
CA GLU A 17 -6.19 -47.04 1.71
C GLU A 17 -5.03 -47.10 2.70
N TYR A 18 -5.21 -46.45 3.84
CA TYR A 18 -4.27 -46.45 4.95
C TYR A 18 -4.98 -46.86 6.25
N VAL A 19 -4.21 -47.33 7.22
CA VAL A 19 -4.75 -47.62 8.56
C VAL A 19 -5.18 -46.29 9.21
N ARG A 20 -6.36 -46.28 9.83
CA ARG A 20 -6.86 -45.12 10.59
C ARG A 20 -5.83 -44.68 11.64
N GLY A 21 -5.59 -43.38 11.72
CA GLY A 21 -4.56 -42.79 12.58
C GLY A 21 -3.23 -42.57 11.88
N ILE A 22 -3.12 -42.89 10.57
CA ILE A 22 -1.95 -42.55 9.75
C ILE A 22 -1.67 -41.04 9.78
N THR A 23 -0.39 -40.69 9.70
CA THR A 23 0.08 -39.30 9.65
C THR A 23 0.52 -38.90 8.25
N LEU A 24 0.55 -37.59 7.97
CA LEU A 24 1.10 -37.08 6.71
C LEU A 24 2.60 -37.41 6.56
N GLU A 25 3.35 -37.48 7.68
CA GLU A 25 4.75 -37.91 7.68
C GLU A 25 4.91 -39.36 7.18
N GLU A 26 4.06 -40.28 7.63
CA GLU A 26 4.07 -41.68 7.19
C GLU A 26 3.62 -41.83 5.74
N ILE A 27 2.60 -41.06 5.33
CA ILE A 27 2.15 -41.05 3.94
C ILE A 27 3.27 -40.52 3.02
N ALA A 28 3.93 -39.42 3.39
CA ALA A 28 5.08 -38.89 2.66
C ALA A 28 6.21 -39.91 2.56
N ALA A 29 6.49 -40.64 3.64
CA ALA A 29 7.47 -41.73 3.68
C ALA A 29 7.12 -42.87 2.71
N SER A 30 5.84 -43.22 2.61
CA SER A 30 5.35 -44.28 1.71
C SER A 30 5.50 -43.93 0.23
N ILE A 31 5.53 -42.64 -0.11
CA ILE A 31 5.74 -42.15 -1.48
C ILE A 31 7.24 -42.13 -1.81
N SER A 32 8.04 -41.41 -1.01
CA SER A 32 9.49 -41.43 -1.15
C SER A 32 10.20 -40.87 0.08
N SER A 33 11.42 -41.35 0.34
CA SER A 33 12.28 -40.81 1.39
C SER A 33 12.66 -39.34 1.16
N SER A 34 12.74 -38.90 -0.10
CA SER A 34 12.99 -37.51 -0.45
C SER A 34 11.80 -36.60 -0.10
N LEU A 35 10.57 -37.06 -0.34
CA LEU A 35 9.37 -36.28 -0.02
C LEU A 35 9.20 -36.15 1.50
N LYS A 36 9.39 -37.24 2.25
CA LYS A 36 9.39 -37.19 3.73
C LYS A 36 10.31 -36.11 4.27
N LYS A 37 11.53 -35.98 3.74
CA LYS A 37 12.52 -34.98 4.19
C LYS A 37 12.17 -33.55 3.83
N LYS A 38 11.39 -33.34 2.76
CA LYS A 38 11.00 -32.00 2.29
C LYS A 38 9.66 -31.54 2.86
N ALA A 39 8.82 -32.48 3.29
CA ALA A 39 7.54 -32.20 3.90
C ALA A 39 7.74 -31.39 5.19
N VAL A 40 6.94 -30.34 5.36
CA VAL A 40 6.95 -29.51 6.59
C VAL A 40 5.57 -29.43 7.24
N VAL A 41 4.51 -29.50 6.43
CA VAL A 41 3.09 -29.49 6.82
C VAL A 41 2.30 -30.17 5.70
N GLY A 42 0.99 -30.33 5.84
CA GLY A 42 0.13 -30.63 4.69
C GLY A 42 -1.24 -30.00 4.81
N LYS A 43 -2.08 -30.22 3.80
CA LYS A 43 -3.52 -29.97 3.86
C LYS A 43 -4.25 -31.29 4.01
N VAL A 44 -5.32 -31.29 4.79
CA VAL A 44 -6.28 -32.38 4.94
C VAL A 44 -7.66 -31.75 4.77
N ASN A 45 -8.36 -32.07 3.66
CA ASN A 45 -9.61 -31.44 3.25
C ASN A 45 -9.50 -29.90 3.24
N ASP A 46 -8.50 -29.38 2.52
CA ASP A 46 -8.15 -27.95 2.40
C ASP A 46 -7.75 -27.22 3.69
N GLN A 47 -7.70 -27.89 4.84
CA GLN A 47 -7.23 -27.30 6.09
C GLN A 47 -5.75 -27.64 6.35
N LEU A 48 -4.95 -26.63 6.73
CA LEU A 48 -3.56 -26.84 7.13
C LEU A 48 -3.47 -27.76 8.36
N PHE A 49 -2.50 -28.68 8.31
CA PHE A 49 -2.45 -29.84 9.19
C PHE A 49 -1.01 -30.25 9.49
N ASP A 50 -0.66 -30.40 10.77
CA ASP A 50 0.68 -30.84 11.19
C ASP A 50 1.04 -32.21 10.64
N LEU A 51 2.32 -32.42 10.32
CA LEU A 51 2.75 -33.68 9.70
C LEU A 51 2.48 -34.92 10.55
N ARG A 52 2.55 -34.78 11.88
CA ARG A 52 2.41 -35.87 12.85
C ARG A 52 1.03 -35.94 13.49
N ARG A 53 0.08 -35.13 13.02
CA ARG A 53 -1.31 -35.22 13.48
C ARG A 53 -1.97 -36.42 12.81
N ASN A 54 -2.73 -37.19 13.59
CA ASN A 54 -3.43 -38.37 13.11
C ASN A 54 -4.59 -38.01 12.19
N ILE A 55 -4.72 -38.73 11.07
CA ILE A 55 -5.88 -38.66 10.19
C ILE A 55 -6.87 -39.77 10.59
N GLU A 56 -8.04 -39.36 11.07
CA GLU A 56 -9.03 -40.26 11.67
C GLU A 56 -10.15 -40.70 10.71
N GLN A 57 -10.26 -40.02 9.56
CA GLN A 57 -11.34 -40.19 8.60
C GLN A 57 -10.82 -40.07 7.16
N ASP A 58 -11.64 -40.47 6.19
CA ASP A 58 -11.34 -40.29 4.77
C ASP A 58 -11.03 -38.81 4.48
N ALA A 59 -9.99 -38.56 3.69
CA ALA A 59 -9.53 -37.20 3.44
C ALA A 59 -8.82 -37.04 2.10
N GLU A 60 -8.96 -35.85 1.53
CA GLU A 60 -8.09 -35.34 0.48
C GLU A 60 -6.86 -34.70 1.12
N ILE A 61 -5.66 -35.02 0.62
CA ILE A 61 -4.42 -34.51 1.18
C ILE A 61 -3.54 -33.81 0.17
N GLN A 62 -2.74 -32.88 0.67
CA GLN A 62 -1.63 -32.29 -0.06
C GLN A 62 -0.41 -32.19 0.86
N ILE A 63 0.75 -32.72 0.44
CA ILE A 63 2.00 -32.54 1.18
C ILE A 63 2.60 -31.19 0.79
N ILE A 64 2.88 -30.36 1.78
CA ILE A 64 3.44 -29.03 1.62
C ILE A 64 4.92 -29.04 2.02
N THR A 65 5.72 -28.35 1.21
CA THR A 65 7.17 -28.18 1.42
C THR A 65 7.50 -26.75 1.83
N MET A 66 8.68 -26.53 2.38
CA MET A 66 9.15 -25.20 2.83
C MET A 66 9.09 -24.11 1.73
N ASP A 67 9.21 -24.50 0.47
CA ASP A 67 9.28 -23.55 -0.65
C ASP A 67 7.90 -22.97 -1.06
N SER A 68 6.78 -23.56 -0.58
CA SER A 68 5.44 -23.02 -0.86
C SER A 68 5.12 -21.82 0.04
N GLU A 69 4.14 -21.01 -0.36
CA GLU A 69 3.70 -19.87 0.47
C GLU A 69 3.20 -20.31 1.85
N GLU A 70 2.42 -21.39 1.91
CA GLU A 70 1.95 -21.96 3.18
C GLU A 70 3.12 -22.53 4.01
N GLY A 71 4.11 -23.15 3.37
CA GLY A 71 5.32 -23.63 4.06
C GLY A 71 6.10 -22.49 4.71
N LYS A 72 6.25 -21.36 4.00
CA LYS A 72 6.89 -20.14 4.53
C LYS A 72 6.07 -19.51 5.66
N GLU A 73 4.75 -19.51 5.56
CA GLU A 73 3.87 -19.01 6.62
C GLU A 73 4.04 -19.81 7.92
N VAL A 74 4.02 -21.14 7.82
CA VAL A 74 4.25 -22.04 8.97
C VAL A 74 5.66 -21.88 9.54
N ALA A 75 6.66 -21.61 8.70
CA ALA A 75 8.02 -21.32 9.15
C ALA A 75 8.09 -20.02 9.96
N ARG A 76 7.41 -18.96 9.52
CA ARG A 76 7.29 -17.69 10.26
C ARG A 76 6.55 -17.88 11.59
N HIS A 77 5.49 -18.68 11.59
CA HIS A 77 4.74 -18.99 12.80
C HIS A 77 5.60 -19.74 13.83
N THR A 78 6.37 -20.74 13.37
CA THR A 78 7.33 -21.45 14.22
C THR A 78 8.45 -20.53 14.71
N SER A 79 8.88 -19.57 13.89
CA SER A 79 9.87 -18.56 14.29
C SER A 79 9.36 -17.67 15.42
N ALA A 80 8.07 -17.33 15.44
CA ALA A 80 7.44 -16.60 16.53
C ALA A 80 7.53 -17.38 17.86
N HIS A 81 7.26 -18.68 17.84
CA HIS A 81 7.41 -19.54 19.03
C HIS A 81 8.87 -19.67 19.48
N ILE A 82 9.81 -19.83 18.55
CA ILE A 82 11.24 -19.87 18.87
C ILE A 82 11.68 -18.55 19.51
N LEU A 83 11.19 -17.40 19.02
CA LEU A 83 11.42 -16.10 19.64
C LEU A 83 10.85 -16.08 21.07
N ALA A 84 9.60 -16.51 21.27
CA ALA A 84 9.00 -16.54 22.60
C ALA A 84 9.76 -17.41 23.60
N GLN A 85 10.22 -18.59 23.18
CA GLN A 85 11.10 -19.43 23.98
C GLN A 85 12.44 -18.73 24.27
N ALA A 86 13.07 -18.11 23.29
CA ALA A 86 14.34 -17.40 23.46
C ALA A 86 14.22 -16.26 24.48
N VAL A 87 13.17 -15.45 24.39
CA VAL A 87 12.92 -14.37 25.36
C VAL A 87 12.69 -14.96 26.75
N LYS A 88 11.92 -16.04 26.88
CA LYS A 88 11.68 -16.71 28.17
C LYS A 88 12.97 -17.27 28.79
N ARG A 89 13.86 -17.86 27.98
CA ARG A 89 15.18 -18.32 28.46
C ARG A 89 16.09 -17.17 28.90
N VAL A 90 16.04 -16.04 28.20
CA VAL A 90 16.92 -14.89 28.46
C VAL A 90 16.44 -14.01 29.62
N TYR A 91 15.14 -13.77 29.72
CA TYR A 91 14.54 -12.80 30.65
C TYR A 91 13.74 -13.47 31.79
N GLY A 92 13.48 -14.78 31.72
CA GLY A 92 12.84 -15.53 32.79
C GLY A 92 11.31 -15.41 32.78
N ASP A 93 10.74 -14.93 33.89
CA ASP A 93 9.28 -14.85 34.07
C ASP A 93 8.67 -13.70 33.25
N ILE A 94 8.25 -14.04 32.03
CA ILE A 94 7.58 -13.14 31.08
C ILE A 94 6.18 -13.67 30.80
N LYS A 95 5.22 -12.79 30.48
CA LYS A 95 3.87 -13.20 30.06
C LYS A 95 3.72 -13.01 28.56
N LEU A 96 3.15 -14.02 27.90
CA LEU A 96 3.10 -14.08 26.45
C LEU A 96 1.72 -13.70 25.95
N GLY A 97 1.65 -12.69 25.08
CA GLY A 97 0.44 -12.31 24.38
C GLY A 97 0.26 -13.13 23.10
N VAL A 98 0.14 -12.40 21.99
CA VAL A 98 -0.10 -12.96 20.65
C VAL A 98 1.14 -12.88 19.77
N GLY A 99 1.37 -13.90 18.95
CA GLY A 99 2.51 -13.97 18.03
C GLY A 99 2.13 -14.37 16.60
N PRO A 100 1.37 -13.54 15.86
CA PRO A 100 0.90 -13.90 14.54
C PRO A 100 1.99 -13.74 13.46
N VAL A 101 1.75 -14.40 12.33
CA VAL A 101 2.50 -14.19 11.10
C VAL A 101 2.02 -12.90 10.43
N ILE A 102 2.96 -12.19 9.81
CA ILE A 102 2.70 -11.04 8.95
C ILE A 102 3.37 -11.26 7.60
N GLU A 103 3.13 -10.36 6.64
CA GLU A 103 3.81 -10.41 5.35
C GLU A 103 5.34 -10.44 5.56
N ASN A 104 6.01 -11.44 4.99
CA ASN A 104 7.46 -11.67 5.10
C ASN A 104 8.02 -11.96 6.51
N GLY A 105 7.20 -11.98 7.57
CA GLY A 105 7.71 -12.10 8.93
C GLY A 105 6.70 -12.48 9.99
N PHE A 106 6.99 -12.10 11.23
CA PHE A 106 6.19 -12.38 12.40
C PHE A 106 6.46 -11.30 13.45
N TYR A 107 5.59 -11.21 14.45
CA TYR A 107 5.90 -10.49 15.68
C TYR A 107 5.44 -11.29 16.89
N TYR A 108 5.85 -10.85 18.08
CA TYR A 108 5.32 -11.39 19.32
C TYR A 108 5.14 -10.29 20.36
N ASP A 109 3.94 -10.21 20.93
CA ASP A 109 3.58 -9.30 22.02
C ASP A 109 3.87 -9.95 23.38
N MET A 110 4.61 -9.24 24.23
CA MET A 110 5.10 -9.77 25.50
C MET A 110 5.00 -8.73 26.61
N ASP A 111 4.64 -9.20 27.80
CA ASP A 111 4.75 -8.44 29.03
C ASP A 111 6.07 -8.82 29.73
N LEU A 112 6.93 -7.82 29.88
CA LEU A 112 8.27 -7.94 30.41
C LEU A 112 8.53 -6.82 31.42
N PRO A 113 9.14 -7.11 32.57
CA PRO A 113 9.46 -6.10 33.58
C PRO A 113 10.56 -5.12 33.11
N SER A 114 11.37 -5.51 32.13
CA SER A 114 12.43 -4.68 31.53
C SER A 114 12.13 -4.37 30.08
N SER A 115 12.42 -3.14 29.65
CA SER A 115 12.33 -2.75 28.24
C SER A 115 13.42 -3.40 27.40
N ILE A 116 13.02 -4.06 26.31
CA ILE A 116 13.91 -4.60 25.29
C ILE A 116 14.20 -3.49 24.28
N THR A 117 15.48 -3.29 23.97
CA THR A 117 15.90 -2.32 22.95
C THR A 117 16.44 -3.01 21.71
N VAL A 118 16.71 -2.24 20.65
CA VAL A 118 17.29 -2.77 19.40
C VAL A 118 18.65 -3.42 19.66
N GLU A 119 19.40 -2.92 20.65
CA GLU A 119 20.70 -3.45 21.06
C GLU A 119 20.61 -4.83 21.74
N ASP A 120 19.43 -5.21 22.26
CA ASP A 120 19.19 -6.53 22.85
C ASP A 120 18.87 -7.60 21.78
N LEU A 121 18.45 -7.20 20.58
CA LEU A 121 18.04 -8.13 19.52
C LEU A 121 19.13 -9.15 19.15
N PRO A 122 20.43 -8.78 18.99
CA PRO A 122 21.48 -9.75 18.70
C PRO A 122 21.64 -10.83 19.78
N LYS A 123 21.34 -10.51 21.05
CA LYS A 123 21.37 -11.48 22.17
C LYS A 123 20.22 -12.49 22.02
N LEU A 124 19.03 -12.02 21.67
CA LEU A 124 17.86 -12.86 21.43
C LEU A 124 18.04 -13.74 20.20
N GLU A 125 18.54 -13.18 19.09
CA GLU A 125 18.85 -13.95 17.87
C GLU A 125 19.82 -15.09 18.13
N LYS A 126 20.85 -14.84 18.94
CA LYS A 126 21.80 -15.87 19.36
C LYS A 126 21.11 -17.00 20.12
N GLU A 127 20.18 -16.68 21.02
CA GLU A 127 19.43 -17.70 21.77
C GLU A 127 18.42 -18.44 20.88
N MET A 128 17.74 -17.74 19.96
CA MET A 128 16.92 -18.39 18.93
C MET A 128 17.75 -19.38 18.11
N GLN A 129 18.98 -19.01 17.73
CA GLN A 129 19.88 -19.90 17.00
C GLN A 129 20.30 -21.11 17.84
N ASN A 130 20.49 -20.96 19.15
CA ASN A 130 20.75 -22.08 20.05
C ASN A 130 19.57 -23.07 20.05
N ILE A 131 18.33 -22.57 20.16
CA ILE A 131 17.11 -23.39 20.11
C ILE A 131 16.96 -24.11 18.76
N VAL A 132 17.28 -23.44 17.65
CA VAL A 132 17.29 -24.07 16.32
C VAL A 132 18.34 -25.19 16.25
N ASN A 133 19.53 -24.99 16.82
CA ASN A 133 20.60 -25.98 16.86
C ASN A 133 20.28 -27.19 17.75
N GLU A 134 19.46 -27.00 18.79
CA GLU A 134 18.93 -28.10 19.62
C GLU A 134 17.97 -29.01 18.84
N ASN A 135 17.38 -28.51 17.74
CA ASN A 135 16.45 -29.26 16.88
C ASN A 135 15.32 -29.94 17.67
N LEU A 136 14.69 -29.17 18.56
CA LEU A 136 13.60 -29.60 19.43
C LEU A 136 12.38 -30.00 18.60
N GLU A 137 11.73 -31.09 18.96
CA GLU A 137 10.47 -31.53 18.36
C GLU A 137 9.32 -30.59 18.71
N MET A 138 8.46 -30.32 17.73
CA MET A 138 7.23 -29.54 17.93
C MET A 138 6.06 -30.50 18.19
N GLU A 139 5.60 -30.57 19.44
CA GLU A 139 4.54 -31.48 19.85
C GLU A 139 3.21 -30.75 20.02
N ARG A 140 2.22 -31.09 19.19
CA ARG A 140 0.84 -30.63 19.35
C ARG A 140 0.12 -31.51 20.37
N VAL A 141 -0.43 -30.91 21.42
CA VAL A 141 -1.21 -31.63 22.44
C VAL A 141 -2.60 -31.02 22.54
N GLU A 142 -3.62 -31.85 22.34
CA GLU A 142 -5.00 -31.49 22.65
C GLU A 142 -5.23 -31.66 24.15
N ILE A 143 -5.69 -30.59 24.80
CA ILE A 143 -5.96 -30.57 26.24
C ILE A 143 -7.37 -30.02 26.48
N THR A 144 -7.95 -30.37 27.62
CA THR A 144 -9.22 -29.78 28.03
C THR A 144 -9.02 -28.32 28.43
N ARG A 145 -10.07 -27.50 28.30
CA ARG A 145 -10.02 -26.09 28.76
C ARG A 145 -9.60 -25.97 30.22
N LYS A 146 -10.07 -26.86 31.09
CA LYS A 146 -9.70 -26.87 32.53
C LYS A 146 -8.22 -27.17 32.75
N GLU A 147 -7.62 -28.06 31.95
CA GLU A 147 -6.19 -28.34 32.01
C GLU A 147 -5.38 -27.14 31.52
N ALA A 148 -5.84 -26.47 30.46
CA ALA A 148 -5.22 -25.24 29.95
C ALA A 148 -5.31 -24.10 30.98
N GLU A 149 -6.48 -23.87 31.57
CA GLU A 149 -6.69 -22.88 32.63
C GLU A 149 -5.72 -23.12 33.79
N LYS A 150 -5.64 -24.36 34.27
CA LYS A 150 -4.73 -24.72 35.37
C LYS A 150 -3.27 -24.48 34.97
N LEU A 151 -2.86 -24.90 33.77
CA LEU A 151 -1.49 -24.73 33.28
C LEU A 151 -1.06 -23.26 33.28
N PHE A 152 -1.91 -22.35 32.79
CA PHE A 152 -1.58 -20.93 32.71
C PHE A 152 -1.78 -20.19 34.05
N GLN A 153 -2.68 -20.67 34.93
CA GLN A 153 -2.77 -20.19 36.31
C GLN A 153 -1.53 -20.52 37.13
N ASP A 154 -1.00 -21.74 37.00
CA ASP A 154 0.17 -22.21 37.76
C ASP A 154 1.44 -21.39 37.45
N VAL A 155 1.52 -20.81 36.24
CA VAL A 155 2.59 -19.88 35.81
C VAL A 155 2.20 -18.40 35.85
N ASN A 156 1.02 -18.10 36.39
CA ASN A 156 0.45 -16.75 36.52
C ASN A 156 0.47 -15.96 35.19
N ASP A 157 0.05 -16.58 34.08
CA ASP A 157 -0.02 -15.95 32.75
C ASP A 157 -1.44 -15.50 32.44
N HIS A 158 -1.77 -14.27 32.85
CA HIS A 158 -3.09 -13.69 32.66
C HIS A 158 -3.44 -13.47 31.19
N LEU A 159 -2.44 -13.15 30.35
CA LEU A 159 -2.63 -12.94 28.92
C LEU A 159 -3.14 -14.21 28.22
N LYS A 160 -2.55 -15.37 28.55
CA LYS A 160 -3.01 -16.66 28.00
C LYS A 160 -4.37 -17.09 28.53
N LEU A 161 -4.70 -16.76 29.78
CA LEU A 161 -6.04 -17.01 30.33
C LEU A 161 -7.11 -16.20 29.59
N GLU A 162 -6.87 -14.92 29.31
CA GLU A 162 -7.79 -14.10 28.52
C GLU A 162 -7.95 -14.59 27.08
N LEU A 163 -6.89 -15.11 26.46
CA LEU A 163 -6.97 -15.72 25.13
C LEU A 163 -7.78 -17.01 25.15
N LEU A 164 -7.64 -17.81 26.21
CA LEU A 164 -8.39 -19.04 26.39
C LEU A 164 -9.89 -18.78 26.59
N GLU A 165 -10.26 -17.73 27.32
CA GLU A 165 -11.66 -17.30 27.50
C GLU A 165 -12.31 -16.85 26.19
N ALA A 166 -11.52 -16.31 25.25
CA ALA A 166 -12.01 -15.89 23.94
C ALA A 166 -12.29 -17.07 22.98
N ILE A 167 -11.85 -18.29 23.31
CA ILE A 167 -12.15 -19.48 22.51
C ILE A 167 -13.61 -19.90 22.80
N PRO A 168 -14.47 -20.07 21.78
CA PRO A 168 -15.86 -20.50 22.00
C PRO A 168 -15.99 -21.86 22.69
N ASP A 169 -17.08 -22.06 23.43
CA ASP A 169 -17.38 -23.34 24.08
C ASP A 169 -17.56 -24.47 23.04
N GLY A 170 -16.91 -25.62 23.29
CA GLY A 170 -16.96 -26.78 22.40
C GLY A 170 -15.84 -26.83 21.35
N GLU A 171 -15.05 -25.77 21.21
CA GLU A 171 -13.85 -25.77 20.38
C GLU A 171 -12.69 -26.54 21.04
N VAL A 172 -11.86 -27.18 20.22
CA VAL A 172 -10.70 -27.94 20.68
C VAL A 172 -9.61 -26.96 21.13
N VAL A 173 -9.12 -27.13 22.36
CA VAL A 173 -8.00 -26.36 22.91
C VAL A 173 -6.71 -27.14 22.70
N THR A 174 -5.72 -26.48 22.11
CA THR A 174 -4.42 -27.06 21.81
C THR A 174 -3.29 -26.23 22.39
N ILE A 175 -2.26 -26.93 22.84
CA ILE A 175 -0.98 -26.34 23.18
C ILE A 175 0.11 -26.95 22.30
N TYR A 176 1.16 -26.19 22.05
CA TYR A 176 2.38 -26.67 21.43
C TYR A 176 3.50 -26.70 22.44
N LYS A 177 4.23 -27.80 22.47
CA LYS A 177 5.43 -27.97 23.28
C LYS A 177 6.67 -28.03 22.38
N GLN A 178 7.73 -27.34 22.78
CA GLN A 178 9.06 -27.45 22.18
C GLN A 178 10.12 -27.43 23.28
N GLY A 179 10.65 -28.60 23.61
CA GLY A 179 11.49 -28.77 24.80
C GLY A 179 10.74 -28.35 26.07
N GLU A 180 11.29 -27.38 26.80
CA GLU A 180 10.68 -26.85 28.02
C GLU A 180 9.59 -25.79 27.79
N PHE A 181 9.47 -25.28 26.57
CA PHE A 181 8.51 -24.23 26.24
C PHE A 181 7.15 -24.82 25.90
N VAL A 182 6.10 -24.18 26.39
CA VAL A 182 4.70 -24.53 26.13
C VAL A 182 3.94 -23.26 25.81
N ASP A 183 3.15 -23.29 24.74
CA ASP A 183 2.31 -22.15 24.35
C ASP A 183 0.90 -22.54 23.90
N LEU A 184 -0.06 -21.65 24.15
CA LEU A 184 -1.43 -21.77 23.67
C LEU A 184 -1.49 -21.34 22.20
N CYS A 185 -1.62 -22.32 21.31
CA CYS A 185 -1.61 -22.09 19.87
C CYS A 185 -2.39 -23.18 19.13
N ARG A 186 -3.06 -22.81 18.04
CA ARG A 186 -3.78 -23.74 17.15
C ARG A 186 -2.84 -24.45 16.16
N GLY A 187 -1.75 -23.77 15.79
CA GLY A 187 -0.80 -24.18 14.76
C GLY A 187 -1.35 -24.08 13.34
N PRO A 188 -0.80 -24.83 12.37
CA PRO A 188 0.27 -25.82 12.55
C PRO A 188 1.67 -25.20 12.73
N HIS A 189 2.64 -26.06 13.06
CA HIS A 189 4.06 -25.71 13.17
C HIS A 189 4.95 -26.61 12.29
N LEU A 190 6.21 -26.18 12.10
CA LEU A 190 7.24 -27.03 11.48
C LEU A 190 7.48 -28.28 12.34
N PRO A 191 8.00 -29.39 11.79
CA PRO A 191 8.15 -30.63 12.56
C PRO A 191 9.17 -30.55 13.71
N SER A 192 10.16 -29.67 13.58
CA SER A 192 11.14 -29.37 14.64
C SER A 192 11.73 -27.98 14.45
N THR A 193 12.32 -27.41 15.50
CA THR A 193 12.95 -26.07 15.45
C THR A 193 14.10 -26.01 14.44
N GLY A 194 14.79 -27.13 14.18
CA GLY A 194 15.91 -27.22 13.23
C GLY A 194 15.51 -27.10 11.76
N TYR A 195 14.22 -27.12 11.42
CA TYR A 195 13.75 -26.82 10.05
C TYR A 195 13.89 -25.34 9.71
N LEU A 196 13.86 -24.45 10.71
CA LEU A 196 14.09 -23.03 10.49
C LEU A 196 15.54 -22.79 10.07
N LYS A 197 15.75 -22.10 8.93
CA LYS A 197 17.09 -21.93 8.33
C LYS A 197 17.62 -20.52 8.43
N ALA A 198 16.78 -19.51 8.22
CA ALA A 198 17.21 -18.13 8.17
C ALA A 198 16.14 -17.24 8.79
N PHE A 199 16.53 -16.43 9.76
CA PHE A 199 15.68 -15.45 10.41
C PHE A 199 16.51 -14.25 10.88
N GLN A 200 15.85 -13.11 11.10
CA GLN A 200 16.46 -11.93 11.71
C GLN A 200 15.39 -11.12 12.46
N LEU A 201 15.71 -10.63 13.65
CA LEU A 201 14.88 -9.67 14.39
C LEU A 201 15.13 -8.26 13.83
N THR A 202 14.07 -7.48 13.67
CA THR A 202 14.14 -6.21 12.92
C THR A 202 14.03 -5.00 13.84
N HIS A 203 12.98 -4.92 14.65
CA HIS A 203 12.74 -3.78 15.53
C HIS A 203 11.81 -4.15 16.69
N VAL A 204 11.77 -3.28 17.69
CA VAL A 204 10.88 -3.37 18.87
C VAL A 204 9.91 -2.19 18.84
N SER A 205 8.64 -2.43 19.16
CA SER A 205 7.63 -1.38 19.33
C SER A 205 6.78 -1.61 20.59
N GLY A 206 5.99 -0.61 20.98
CA GLY A 206 4.90 -0.81 21.94
C GLY A 206 3.60 -1.21 21.22
N ALA A 207 2.78 -2.03 21.86
CA ALA A 207 1.45 -2.38 21.37
C ALA A 207 0.45 -2.42 22.53
N TYR A 208 -0.74 -1.86 22.34
CA TYR A 208 -1.81 -1.97 23.32
C TYR A 208 -2.46 -3.35 23.22
N TRP A 209 -2.71 -3.99 24.36
CA TRP A 209 -3.37 -5.29 24.37
C TRP A 209 -4.77 -5.22 23.73
N ARG A 210 -5.05 -6.14 22.80
CA ARG A 210 -6.24 -6.15 21.92
C ARG A 210 -6.46 -4.87 21.10
N GLY A 211 -5.44 -4.03 20.95
CA GLY A 211 -5.54 -2.76 20.22
C GLY A 211 -6.33 -1.67 20.94
N ASP A 212 -6.70 -1.86 22.20
CA ASP A 212 -7.42 -0.86 23.00
C ASP A 212 -6.45 -0.04 23.84
N SER A 213 -6.42 1.28 23.62
CA SER A 213 -5.54 2.22 24.32
C SER A 213 -5.74 2.28 25.84
N ASN A 214 -6.86 1.76 26.36
CA ASN A 214 -7.12 1.66 27.79
C ASN A 214 -6.46 0.44 28.45
N ASN A 215 -5.99 -0.52 27.66
CA ASN A 215 -5.34 -1.72 28.16
C ASN A 215 -3.83 -1.53 28.37
N GLN A 216 -3.21 -2.50 29.03
CA GLN A 216 -1.76 -2.51 29.25
C GLN A 216 -0.96 -2.43 27.94
N VAL A 217 0.16 -1.72 27.99
CA VAL A 217 1.12 -1.62 26.88
C VAL A 217 2.08 -2.78 26.96
N LEU A 218 2.08 -3.61 25.93
CA LEU A 218 3.01 -4.72 25.73
C LEU A 218 4.19 -4.29 24.86
N GLN A 219 5.28 -5.05 24.97
CA GLN A 219 6.44 -4.91 24.09
C GLN A 219 6.32 -5.90 22.94
N ARG A 220 6.38 -5.38 21.72
CA ARG A 220 6.29 -6.15 20.47
C ARG A 220 7.66 -6.27 19.84
N ILE A 221 8.11 -7.49 19.60
CA ILE A 221 9.36 -7.75 18.87
C ILE A 221 9.01 -8.28 17.48
N TYR A 222 9.52 -7.64 16.43
CA TYR A 222 9.33 -8.07 15.04
C TYR A 222 10.51 -8.87 14.53
N GLY A 223 10.23 -9.88 13.72
CA GLY A 223 11.24 -10.67 13.01
C GLY A 223 10.79 -11.07 11.61
N VAL A 224 11.75 -11.48 10.80
CA VAL A 224 11.53 -12.06 9.47
C VAL A 224 12.12 -13.45 9.42
N ALA A 225 11.53 -14.33 8.62
CA ALA A 225 12.00 -15.70 8.44
C ALA A 225 11.78 -16.18 7.01
N PHE A 226 12.79 -16.89 6.49
CA PHE A 226 12.85 -17.35 5.11
C PHE A 226 13.33 -18.81 5.03
N SER A 227 13.07 -19.44 3.90
CA SER A 227 13.45 -20.83 3.64
C SER A 227 14.96 -21.03 3.54
N SER A 228 15.71 -19.97 3.21
CA SER A 228 17.16 -20.00 3.02
C SER A 228 17.84 -18.68 3.38
N GLN A 229 19.13 -18.75 3.67
CA GLN A 229 19.96 -17.57 3.95
C GLN A 229 20.02 -16.60 2.76
N LYS A 230 20.02 -17.14 1.53
CA LYS A 230 20.02 -16.34 0.30
C LYS A 230 18.74 -15.50 0.16
N GLU A 231 17.59 -16.05 0.51
CA GLU A 231 16.32 -15.30 0.51
C GLU A 231 16.32 -14.20 1.57
N LEU A 232 16.81 -14.50 2.78
CA LEU A 232 16.95 -13.50 3.84
C LEU A 232 17.87 -12.35 3.40
N GLU A 233 19.06 -12.64 2.88
CA GLU A 233 19.99 -11.61 2.37
C GLU A 233 19.38 -10.78 1.25
N SER A 234 18.67 -11.42 0.32
CA SER A 234 17.97 -10.72 -0.76
C SER A 234 16.86 -9.81 -0.23
N TYR A 235 16.13 -10.24 0.80
CA TYR A 235 15.10 -9.44 1.46
C TYR A 235 15.71 -8.25 2.22
N LEU A 236 16.79 -8.47 2.98
CA LEU A 236 17.45 -7.40 3.73
C LEU A 236 18.05 -6.36 2.78
N HIS A 237 18.68 -6.79 1.69
CA HIS A 237 19.17 -5.89 0.65
C HIS A 237 18.02 -5.07 0.04
N PHE A 238 16.88 -5.72 -0.24
CA PHE A 238 15.68 -5.05 -0.72
C PHE A 238 15.16 -4.01 0.28
N VAL A 239 15.09 -4.33 1.58
CA VAL A 239 14.68 -3.39 2.65
C VAL A 239 15.67 -2.23 2.79
N GLU A 240 16.97 -2.47 2.64
CA GLU A 240 17.98 -1.41 2.68
C GLU A 240 17.84 -0.44 1.49
N GLU A 241 17.70 -0.98 0.28
CA GLU A 241 17.42 -0.18 -0.92
C GLU A 241 16.08 0.56 -0.80
N ALA A 242 15.09 -0.07 -0.19
CA ALA A 242 13.80 0.52 0.10
C ALA A 242 13.91 1.73 1.03
N ALA A 243 14.70 1.61 2.11
CA ALA A 243 14.93 2.68 3.06
C ALA A 243 15.64 3.89 2.41
N LYS A 244 16.53 3.66 1.44
CA LYS A 244 17.16 4.73 0.64
C LYS A 244 16.16 5.49 -0.23
N ARG A 245 15.07 4.82 -0.63
CA ARG A 245 14.01 5.40 -1.47
C ARG A 245 12.86 6.02 -0.67
N ASN A 246 12.91 6.01 0.67
CA ASN A 246 11.82 6.53 1.49
C ASN A 246 11.51 8.00 1.16
N HIS A 247 10.26 8.29 0.82
CA HIS A 247 9.85 9.63 0.37
C HIS A 247 10.02 10.71 1.44
N ARG A 248 10.01 10.38 2.73
CA ARG A 248 10.24 11.36 3.81
C ARG A 248 11.69 11.81 3.84
N LYS A 249 12.62 10.84 3.68
CA LYS A 249 14.05 11.11 3.61
C LYS A 249 14.38 11.90 2.35
N LEU A 250 13.98 11.40 1.19
CA LEU A 250 14.23 12.05 -0.09
C LEU A 250 13.49 13.38 -0.22
N GLY A 251 12.25 13.48 0.28
CA GLY A 251 11.48 14.71 0.30
C GLY A 251 12.19 15.84 1.05
N ASN A 252 12.84 15.52 2.17
CA ASN A 252 13.66 16.48 2.90
C ASN A 252 14.98 16.79 2.16
N GLU A 253 15.72 15.75 1.72
CA GLU A 253 17.00 15.92 1.00
C GLU A 253 16.86 16.72 -0.30
N LEU A 254 15.74 16.57 -1.00
CA LEU A 254 15.41 17.26 -2.24
C LEU A 254 14.61 18.55 -2.03
N GLU A 255 14.30 18.92 -0.79
CA GLU A 255 13.52 20.13 -0.42
C GLU A 255 12.15 20.18 -1.13
N LEU A 256 11.42 19.08 -1.14
CA LEU A 256 10.11 18.96 -1.78
C LEU A 256 8.98 19.39 -0.84
N PHE A 257 9.02 18.95 0.42
CA PHE A 257 8.00 19.26 1.41
C PHE A 257 8.58 19.21 2.82
N MET A 258 7.84 19.79 3.76
CA MET A 258 8.12 19.67 5.20
C MET A 258 6.81 19.42 5.97
N PHE A 259 6.94 18.97 7.21
CA PHE A 259 5.85 18.89 8.17
C PHE A 259 6.15 19.79 9.35
N SER A 260 5.11 20.36 9.96
CA SER A 260 5.20 21.19 11.16
C SER A 260 4.28 20.63 12.24
N GLU A 261 4.70 20.74 13.50
CA GLU A 261 3.86 20.39 14.66
C GLU A 261 2.60 21.27 14.75
N GLU A 262 2.63 22.46 14.15
CA GLU A 262 1.48 23.36 14.05
C GLU A 262 0.37 22.84 13.14
N ALA A 263 0.68 21.89 12.24
CA ALA A 263 -0.31 21.25 11.38
C ALA A 263 0.00 19.74 11.20
N PRO A 264 -0.24 18.91 12.26
CA PRO A 264 0.13 17.51 12.24
C PRO A 264 -0.57 16.74 11.12
N GLY A 265 0.20 16.02 10.31
CA GLY A 265 -0.31 15.25 9.18
C GLY A 265 -0.74 16.10 7.98
N MET A 266 -0.40 17.39 7.95
CA MET A 266 -0.71 18.29 6.84
C MET A 266 0.61 18.80 6.23
N PRO A 267 0.95 18.39 4.99
CA PRO A 267 2.25 18.72 4.40
C PRO A 267 2.32 20.19 3.95
N PHE A 268 3.48 20.81 4.14
CA PHE A 268 3.84 22.09 3.55
C PHE A 268 4.70 21.82 2.31
N TYR A 269 4.18 22.16 1.14
CA TYR A 269 4.93 22.05 -0.11
C TYR A 269 5.94 23.19 -0.21
N LEU A 270 7.21 22.83 -0.37
CA LEU A 270 8.30 23.77 -0.66
C LEU A 270 8.31 24.08 -2.17
N PRO A 271 9.03 25.12 -2.64
CA PRO A 271 8.97 25.54 -4.03
C PRO A 271 9.20 24.40 -5.05
N LYS A 272 10.15 23.51 -4.79
CA LYS A 272 10.44 22.37 -5.68
C LYS A 272 9.30 21.34 -5.68
N GLY A 273 8.75 20.99 -4.51
CA GLY A 273 7.60 20.07 -4.47
C GLY A 273 6.34 20.66 -5.08
N GLN A 274 6.14 21.98 -4.93
CA GLN A 274 5.01 22.66 -5.56
C GLN A 274 5.11 22.66 -7.09
N ILE A 275 6.32 22.80 -7.65
CA ILE A 275 6.54 22.64 -9.10
C ILE A 275 6.09 21.24 -9.54
N VAL A 276 6.59 20.19 -8.89
CA VAL A 276 6.22 18.80 -9.23
C VAL A 276 4.70 18.61 -9.17
N ARG A 277 4.05 19.12 -8.12
CA ARG A 277 2.58 19.08 -7.99
C ARG A 277 1.88 19.79 -9.15
N ASN A 278 2.30 21.00 -9.50
CA ASN A 278 1.71 21.77 -10.60
C ASN A 278 1.86 21.05 -11.96
N GLU A 279 2.98 20.36 -12.19
CA GLU A 279 3.18 19.56 -13.40
C GLU A 279 2.23 18.36 -13.45
N LEU A 280 1.98 17.69 -12.30
CA LEU A 280 0.98 16.61 -12.22
C LEU A 280 -0.44 17.13 -12.48
N GLU A 281 -0.81 18.27 -11.89
CA GLU A 281 -2.12 18.90 -12.12
C GLU A 281 -2.27 19.30 -13.59
N SER A 282 -1.22 19.86 -14.19
CA SER A 282 -1.20 20.25 -15.61
C SER A 282 -1.32 19.04 -16.54
N PHE A 283 -0.60 17.95 -16.23
CA PHE A 283 -0.71 16.69 -16.96
C PHE A 283 -2.13 16.14 -16.98
N LEU A 284 -2.80 16.11 -15.83
CA LEU A 284 -4.18 15.65 -15.75
C LEU A 284 -5.15 16.60 -16.41
N ARG A 285 -4.93 17.92 -16.30
CA ARG A 285 -5.75 18.92 -16.99
C ARG A 285 -5.68 18.76 -18.51
N GLU A 286 -4.50 18.47 -19.06
CA GLU A 286 -4.32 18.16 -20.49
C GLU A 286 -5.11 16.91 -20.91
N ILE A 287 -5.11 15.86 -20.08
CA ILE A 287 -5.89 14.65 -20.33
C ILE A 287 -7.38 14.99 -20.29
N GLN A 288 -7.84 15.62 -19.21
CA GLN A 288 -9.23 15.99 -18.97
C GLN A 288 -9.81 16.88 -20.08
N GLN A 289 -9.03 17.83 -20.60
CA GLN A 289 -9.44 18.68 -21.73
C GLN A 289 -9.72 17.88 -23.01
N LYS A 290 -8.98 16.79 -23.28
CA LYS A 290 -9.23 15.93 -24.46
C LYS A 290 -10.52 15.12 -24.37
N TYR A 291 -11.09 14.99 -23.17
CA TYR A 291 -12.32 14.25 -22.89
C TYR A 291 -13.47 15.17 -22.43
N ASP A 292 -13.38 16.47 -22.72
CA ASP A 292 -14.42 17.47 -22.45
C ASP A 292 -14.85 17.57 -20.97
N TYR A 293 -13.92 17.38 -20.05
CA TYR A 293 -14.17 17.65 -18.63
C TYR A 293 -14.27 19.16 -18.36
N GLN A 294 -15.18 19.51 -17.46
CA GLN A 294 -15.42 20.87 -17.00
C GLN A 294 -14.82 21.03 -15.60
N GLU A 295 -13.70 21.74 -15.49
CA GLU A 295 -13.06 22.03 -14.21
C GLU A 295 -13.89 23.05 -13.42
N VAL A 296 -14.32 22.66 -12.22
CA VAL A 296 -15.12 23.47 -11.29
C VAL A 296 -14.38 23.61 -9.96
N ARG A 297 -14.88 24.49 -9.08
CA ARG A 297 -14.36 24.66 -7.72
C ARG A 297 -15.49 24.80 -6.73
N THR A 298 -15.44 24.03 -5.65
CA THR A 298 -16.44 24.06 -4.58
C THR A 298 -15.84 24.62 -3.27
N PRO A 299 -16.66 25.20 -2.38
CA PRO A 299 -16.18 25.64 -1.06
C PRO A 299 -15.57 24.51 -0.24
N ILE A 300 -14.54 24.82 0.55
CA ILE A 300 -13.88 23.84 1.44
C ILE A 300 -14.73 23.55 2.68
N MET A 301 -15.53 24.52 3.14
CA MET A 301 -16.36 24.40 4.33
C MET A 301 -17.82 24.62 3.95
N MET A 302 -18.70 23.68 4.33
CA MET A 302 -20.12 23.70 3.99
C MET A 302 -20.98 23.34 5.20
N ASN A 303 -22.24 23.77 5.18
CA ASN A 303 -23.18 23.59 6.29
C ASN A 303 -23.40 22.09 6.59
N GLN A 304 -23.53 21.76 7.87
CA GLN A 304 -23.76 20.39 8.33
C GLN A 304 -24.90 19.67 7.60
N GLY A 305 -26.01 20.37 7.32
CA GLY A 305 -27.18 19.78 6.66
C GLY A 305 -26.89 19.21 5.28
N LEU A 306 -25.85 19.68 4.58
CA LEU A 306 -25.42 19.07 3.32
C LEU A 306 -24.89 17.64 3.52
N TRP A 307 -24.12 17.44 4.59
CA TRP A 307 -23.51 16.15 4.90
C TRP A 307 -24.55 15.16 5.41
N GLU A 308 -25.52 15.63 6.20
CA GLU A 308 -26.71 14.86 6.60
C GLU A 308 -27.52 14.42 5.38
N GLN A 309 -27.87 15.37 4.49
CA GLN A 309 -28.60 15.06 3.25
C GLN A 309 -27.87 14.02 2.41
N SER A 310 -26.55 14.16 2.27
CA SER A 310 -25.74 13.25 1.45
C SER A 310 -25.53 11.86 2.06
N GLY A 311 -25.81 11.66 3.36
CA GLY A 311 -25.46 10.45 4.11
C GLY A 311 -24.03 10.39 4.66
N HIS A 312 -23.14 11.31 4.24
CA HIS A 312 -21.76 11.35 4.75
C HIS A 312 -21.69 11.62 6.25
N TRP A 313 -22.72 12.27 6.82
CA TRP A 313 -22.78 12.45 8.28
C TRP A 313 -22.89 11.12 9.01
N ASP A 314 -23.74 10.21 8.55
CA ASP A 314 -24.01 8.95 9.25
C ASP A 314 -22.80 8.00 9.19
N HIS A 315 -22.10 7.98 8.06
CA HIS A 315 -21.01 7.05 7.80
C HIS A 315 -19.59 7.64 8.00
N TYR A 316 -19.43 8.98 8.05
CA TYR A 316 -18.11 9.61 7.97
C TYR A 316 -17.84 10.71 9.01
N LYS A 317 -18.82 11.08 9.86
CA LYS A 317 -18.68 12.20 10.83
C LYS A 317 -17.46 12.07 11.75
N ASP A 318 -17.10 10.86 12.17
CA ASP A 318 -15.99 10.65 13.12
C ASP A 318 -14.63 10.94 12.47
N ASN A 319 -14.59 10.97 11.13
CA ASN A 319 -13.44 11.32 10.30
C ASN A 319 -13.53 12.74 9.71
N MET A 320 -14.43 13.60 10.20
CA MET A 320 -14.61 14.97 9.70
C MET A 320 -14.13 16.02 10.70
N TYR A 321 -13.80 17.21 10.18
CA TYR A 321 -13.49 18.39 10.99
C TYR A 321 -14.68 19.34 11.02
N PHE A 322 -15.01 19.86 12.19
CA PHE A 322 -16.17 20.71 12.42
C PHE A 322 -15.79 22.10 12.91
N SER A 323 -16.64 23.07 12.62
CA SER A 323 -16.55 24.43 13.14
C SER A 323 -17.95 25.01 13.33
N GLU A 324 -18.12 25.91 14.30
CA GLU A 324 -19.36 26.62 14.55
C GLU A 324 -19.20 28.10 14.19
N VAL A 325 -20.07 28.60 13.31
CA VAL A 325 -20.08 30.00 12.84
C VAL A 325 -21.51 30.51 12.92
N ASP A 326 -21.72 31.62 13.64
CA ASP A 326 -23.05 32.24 13.83
C ASP A 326 -24.14 31.27 14.32
N ASN A 327 -23.81 30.41 15.30
CA ASN A 327 -24.67 29.33 15.83
C ASN A 327 -25.12 28.31 14.76
N LYS A 328 -24.34 28.17 13.68
CA LYS A 328 -24.53 27.13 12.66
C LYS A 328 -23.29 26.26 12.60
N SER A 329 -23.54 24.96 12.50
CA SER A 329 -22.50 23.96 12.37
C SER A 329 -22.08 23.80 10.91
N PHE A 330 -20.78 23.82 10.69
CA PHE A 330 -20.14 23.60 9.40
C PHE A 330 -19.12 22.46 9.53
N ALA A 331 -18.83 21.81 8.42
CA ALA A 331 -17.74 20.87 8.34
C ALA A 331 -16.82 21.19 7.16
N LEU A 332 -15.52 20.94 7.34
CA LEU A 332 -14.59 20.86 6.22
C LEU A 332 -14.96 19.63 5.38
N LYS A 333 -14.94 19.78 4.06
CA LYS A 333 -15.34 18.70 3.15
C LYS A 333 -14.37 17.50 3.26
N PRO A 334 -14.87 16.28 3.55
CA PRO A 334 -14.07 15.05 3.45
C PRO A 334 -14.02 14.48 2.02
N MET A 335 -14.93 14.95 1.16
CA MET A 335 -15.11 14.56 -0.25
C MET A 335 -15.75 15.71 -1.04
N ASN A 336 -15.54 15.77 -2.36
CA ASN A 336 -16.06 16.86 -3.20
C ASN A 336 -17.50 16.62 -3.71
N CYS A 337 -17.93 15.36 -3.74
CA CYS A 337 -19.16 14.89 -4.39
C CYS A 337 -20.39 15.76 -4.08
N PRO A 338 -20.73 16.07 -2.80
CA PRO A 338 -21.92 16.86 -2.49
C PRO A 338 -21.92 18.25 -3.11
N GLY A 339 -20.75 18.89 -3.25
CA GLY A 339 -20.62 20.19 -3.91
C GLY A 339 -20.91 20.10 -5.41
N HIS A 340 -20.48 19.02 -6.07
CA HIS A 340 -20.74 18.80 -7.51
C HIS A 340 -22.21 18.50 -7.76
N MET A 341 -22.89 17.78 -6.85
CA MET A 341 -24.34 17.57 -6.91
C MET A 341 -25.12 18.90 -6.87
N LEU A 342 -24.69 19.84 -6.02
CA LEU A 342 -25.29 21.17 -5.96
C LEU A 342 -25.08 21.96 -7.26
N ILE A 343 -23.89 21.87 -7.88
CA ILE A 343 -23.60 22.50 -9.17
C ILE A 343 -24.51 21.92 -10.26
N PHE A 344 -24.63 20.59 -10.33
CA PHE A 344 -25.55 19.95 -11.27
C PHE A 344 -26.99 20.42 -11.05
N LYS A 345 -27.47 20.41 -9.80
CA LYS A 345 -28.85 20.81 -9.45
C LYS A 345 -29.19 22.26 -9.80
N ASN A 346 -28.20 23.14 -9.91
CA ASN A 346 -28.40 24.57 -10.14
C ASN A 346 -29.06 24.89 -11.51
N LYS A 347 -29.01 23.97 -12.48
CA LYS A 347 -29.58 24.17 -13.82
C LYS A 347 -30.42 22.97 -14.24
N LEU A 348 -31.43 23.20 -15.09
CA LEU A 348 -32.15 22.14 -15.79
C LEU A 348 -31.28 21.57 -16.92
N HIS A 349 -31.19 20.24 -17.00
CA HIS A 349 -30.43 19.53 -18.03
C HIS A 349 -31.36 18.69 -18.92
N SER A 350 -31.07 18.65 -20.22
CA SER A 350 -31.65 17.70 -21.17
C SER A 350 -30.80 16.44 -21.24
N TYR A 351 -31.39 15.30 -21.63
CA TYR A 351 -30.64 14.08 -21.97
C TYR A 351 -29.55 14.34 -23.02
N ARG A 352 -29.71 15.37 -23.87
CA ARG A 352 -28.71 15.80 -24.88
C ARG A 352 -27.49 16.50 -24.29
N ASP A 353 -27.61 17.02 -23.07
CA ASP A 353 -26.49 17.62 -22.36
C ASP A 353 -25.61 16.55 -21.70
N LEU A 354 -26.13 15.32 -21.51
CA LEU A 354 -25.40 14.20 -20.93
C LEU A 354 -24.59 13.44 -22.00
N PRO A 355 -23.35 13.02 -21.72
CA PRO A 355 -22.71 13.00 -20.40
C PRO A 355 -22.11 14.36 -19.99
N ILE A 356 -22.35 14.79 -18.75
CA ILE A 356 -21.69 15.95 -18.15
C ILE A 356 -20.55 15.45 -17.27
N ARG A 357 -19.32 15.91 -17.54
CA ARG A 357 -18.12 15.49 -16.80
C ARG A 357 -17.58 16.66 -16.00
N MET A 358 -17.81 16.70 -14.69
CA MET A 358 -17.27 17.74 -13.82
C MET A 358 -16.00 17.24 -13.14
N CYS A 359 -14.92 18.00 -13.16
CA CYS A 359 -13.70 17.68 -12.40
C CYS A 359 -13.32 18.83 -11.46
N GLU A 360 -12.62 18.51 -10.38
CA GLU A 360 -12.06 19.49 -9.45
C GLU A 360 -10.78 18.92 -8.86
N PHE A 361 -9.70 19.71 -8.87
CA PHE A 361 -8.54 19.46 -8.01
C PHE A 361 -8.91 19.85 -6.57
N GLY A 362 -9.68 18.98 -5.93
CA GLY A 362 -10.43 19.27 -4.72
C GLY A 362 -9.63 19.00 -3.46
N GLN A 363 -9.30 20.07 -2.73
CA GLN A 363 -8.68 19.96 -1.41
C GLN A 363 -9.71 19.51 -0.37
N VAL A 364 -9.48 18.35 0.23
CA VAL A 364 -10.35 17.73 1.25
C VAL A 364 -9.60 17.51 2.56
N HIS A 365 -10.35 17.33 3.65
CA HIS A 365 -9.80 17.09 4.98
C HIS A 365 -10.45 15.88 5.63
N ARG A 366 -9.63 14.97 6.17
CA ARG A 366 -10.07 13.78 6.91
C ARG A 366 -9.34 13.70 8.24
N HIS A 367 -10.08 13.50 9.32
CA HIS A 367 -9.56 13.38 10.67
C HIS A 367 -8.96 11.99 10.90
N GLU A 368 -7.85 11.71 10.22
CA GLU A 368 -7.08 10.48 10.41
C GLU A 368 -6.45 10.44 11.81
N PHE A 369 -6.49 9.28 12.46
CA PHE A 369 -5.81 9.06 13.73
C PHE A 369 -4.30 9.34 13.61
N SER A 370 -3.71 9.98 14.61
CA SER A 370 -2.30 10.40 14.58
C SER A 370 -1.34 9.25 14.31
N GLY A 371 -1.61 8.07 14.88
CA GLY A 371 -0.80 6.86 14.68
C GLY A 371 -0.86 6.27 13.26
N ALA A 372 -1.86 6.66 12.45
CA ALA A 372 -1.99 6.21 11.07
C ALA A 372 -1.29 7.13 10.06
N LEU A 373 -0.86 8.32 10.46
CA LEU A 373 -0.20 9.27 9.57
C LEU A 373 1.16 8.73 9.09
N ASN A 374 1.44 8.86 7.80
CA ASN A 374 2.68 8.36 7.21
C ASN A 374 3.16 9.24 6.06
N GLY A 375 3.94 10.27 6.40
CA GLY A 375 4.50 11.20 5.42
C GLY A 375 3.42 11.71 4.47
N LEU A 376 3.64 11.58 3.15
CA LEU A 376 2.65 11.94 2.13
C LEU A 376 1.66 10.80 1.78
N LEU A 377 1.94 9.56 2.18
CA LEU A 377 1.09 8.40 1.83
C LEU A 377 -0.26 8.41 2.57
N ARG A 378 -0.28 8.96 3.79
CA ARG A 378 -1.49 9.14 4.61
C ARG A 378 -1.42 10.44 5.39
N VAL A 379 -2.26 11.40 5.00
CA VAL A 379 -2.30 12.79 5.47
C VAL A 379 -3.73 13.18 5.83
N ARG A 380 -3.88 14.24 6.63
CA ARG A 380 -5.18 14.80 7.06
C ARG A 380 -5.78 15.80 6.10
N THR A 381 -4.96 16.36 5.21
CA THR A 381 -5.39 17.24 4.13
C THR A 381 -4.72 16.79 2.85
N PHE A 382 -5.50 16.65 1.79
CA PHE A 382 -4.98 16.25 0.50
C PHE A 382 -5.84 16.79 -0.64
N CYS A 383 -5.23 16.92 -1.80
CA CYS A 383 -5.94 17.24 -3.02
C CYS A 383 -6.16 15.98 -3.83
N GLN A 384 -7.37 15.78 -4.32
CA GLN A 384 -7.70 14.70 -5.25
C GLN A 384 -7.98 15.24 -6.64
N ASP A 385 -7.63 14.49 -7.67
CA ASP A 385 -8.05 14.73 -9.05
C ASP A 385 -9.47 14.24 -9.32
N ASP A 386 -10.37 14.68 -8.46
CA ASP A 386 -11.72 14.16 -8.32
C ASP A 386 -12.60 14.59 -9.49
N ALA A 387 -13.47 13.69 -9.94
CA ALA A 387 -14.44 14.00 -10.97
C ALA A 387 -15.73 13.20 -10.80
N HIS A 388 -16.84 13.86 -11.15
CA HIS A 388 -18.19 13.32 -11.09
C HIS A 388 -18.82 13.46 -12.47
N LEU A 389 -19.10 12.31 -13.09
CA LEU A 389 -19.75 12.25 -14.39
C LEU A 389 -21.23 11.96 -14.17
N PHE A 390 -22.10 12.79 -14.73
CA PHE A 390 -23.54 12.63 -14.71
C PHE A 390 -23.96 12.04 -16.05
N VAL A 391 -24.53 10.84 -16.01
CA VAL A 391 -24.78 10.03 -17.19
C VAL A 391 -26.20 9.46 -17.18
N THR A 392 -26.70 9.08 -18.35
CA THR A 392 -27.86 8.20 -18.47
C THR A 392 -27.45 6.75 -18.17
N PRO A 393 -28.38 5.86 -17.74
CA PRO A 393 -28.05 4.45 -17.53
C PRO A 393 -27.40 3.77 -18.74
N GLU A 394 -27.79 4.15 -19.95
CA GLU A 394 -27.27 3.60 -21.21
C GLU A 394 -25.83 4.03 -21.51
N GLN A 395 -25.37 5.14 -20.90
CA GLN A 395 -24.03 5.70 -21.12
C GLN A 395 -22.96 5.15 -20.15
N ILE A 396 -23.35 4.39 -19.11
CA ILE A 396 -22.45 3.92 -18.04
C ILE A 396 -21.23 3.17 -18.61
N GLU A 397 -21.45 2.16 -19.45
CA GLU A 397 -20.35 1.34 -19.99
C GLU A 397 -19.38 2.16 -20.83
N SER A 398 -19.89 3.03 -21.71
CA SER A 398 -19.05 3.88 -22.56
C SER A 398 -18.21 4.86 -21.75
N GLU A 399 -18.78 5.46 -20.69
CA GLU A 399 -18.08 6.44 -19.88
C GLU A 399 -17.04 5.80 -18.96
N ILE A 400 -17.36 4.65 -18.35
CA ILE A 400 -16.38 3.88 -17.57
C ILE A 400 -15.20 3.52 -18.47
N LYS A 401 -15.43 2.99 -19.68
CA LYS A 401 -14.36 2.65 -20.63
C LYS A 401 -13.42 3.82 -20.90
N LEU A 402 -13.96 5.03 -21.11
CA LEU A 402 -13.14 6.23 -21.32
C LEU A 402 -12.33 6.61 -20.08
N VAL A 403 -12.87 6.40 -18.87
CA VAL A 403 -12.13 6.62 -17.62
C VAL A 403 -11.01 5.59 -17.47
N LEU A 404 -11.25 4.30 -17.72
CA LEU A 404 -10.21 3.26 -17.65
C LEU A 404 -9.06 3.55 -18.62
N GLN A 405 -9.35 4.07 -19.83
CA GLN A 405 -8.33 4.49 -20.80
C GLN A 405 -7.47 5.66 -20.29
N GLN A 406 -8.08 6.61 -19.58
CA GLN A 406 -7.33 7.73 -18.97
C GLN A 406 -6.40 7.23 -17.87
N ILE A 407 -6.87 6.28 -17.04
CA ILE A 407 -6.07 5.65 -15.98
C ILE A 407 -4.89 4.88 -16.56
N ASP A 408 -5.13 4.02 -17.56
CA ASP A 408 -4.09 3.25 -18.24
C ASP A 408 -3.03 4.17 -18.87
N TYR A 409 -3.45 5.23 -19.57
CA TYR A 409 -2.53 6.21 -20.16
C TYR A 409 -1.68 6.91 -19.09
N ALA A 410 -2.30 7.35 -17.99
CA ALA A 410 -1.58 8.01 -16.91
C ALA A 410 -0.53 7.09 -16.29
N TYR A 411 -0.89 5.86 -15.94
CA TYR A 411 0.03 4.93 -15.29
C TYR A 411 1.16 4.46 -16.19
N LYS A 412 0.88 4.19 -17.47
CA LYS A 412 1.93 3.89 -18.46
C LYS A 412 2.92 5.04 -18.63
N THR A 413 2.45 6.29 -18.60
CA THR A 413 3.33 7.47 -18.68
C THR A 413 4.35 7.51 -17.54
N PHE A 414 3.98 7.04 -16.35
CA PHE A 414 4.89 6.94 -15.20
C PHE A 414 5.62 5.60 -15.09
N GLY A 415 5.34 4.63 -15.96
CA GLY A 415 5.93 3.30 -15.91
C GLY A 415 5.36 2.39 -14.82
N PHE A 416 4.13 2.64 -14.34
CA PHE A 416 3.48 1.78 -13.35
C PHE A 416 2.74 0.60 -14.00
N GLU A 417 2.99 -0.59 -13.47
CA GLU A 417 2.08 -1.73 -13.59
C GLU A 417 0.99 -1.64 -12.52
N TYR A 418 -0.20 -2.14 -12.83
CA TYR A 418 -1.33 -2.10 -11.91
C TYR A 418 -2.17 -3.38 -11.93
N GLU A 419 -2.80 -3.66 -10.79
CA GLU A 419 -3.82 -4.70 -10.62
C GLU A 419 -5.19 -4.04 -10.42
N ILE A 420 -6.26 -4.75 -10.80
CA ILE A 420 -7.63 -4.26 -10.69
C ILE A 420 -8.39 -5.10 -9.66
N GLU A 421 -9.11 -4.43 -8.78
CA GLU A 421 -10.06 -5.03 -7.85
C GLU A 421 -11.48 -4.50 -8.10
N LEU A 422 -12.46 -5.40 -8.04
CA LEU A 422 -13.88 -5.05 -8.01
C LEU A 422 -14.35 -5.17 -6.56
N SER A 423 -14.56 -4.02 -5.92
CA SER A 423 -14.95 -3.92 -4.52
C SER A 423 -16.46 -3.86 -4.40
N THR A 424 -17.04 -4.87 -3.74
CA THR A 424 -18.50 -5.08 -3.64
C THR A 424 -19.09 -4.51 -2.35
N ARG A 425 -20.41 -4.56 -2.22
CA ARG A 425 -21.20 -3.97 -1.14
C ARG A 425 -20.66 -4.25 0.27
N PRO A 426 -20.35 -3.21 1.07
CA PRO A 426 -19.97 -3.35 2.48
C PRO A 426 -21.17 -3.69 3.38
N GLU A 427 -20.89 -4.15 4.61
CA GLU A 427 -21.93 -4.31 5.64
C GLU A 427 -22.63 -2.98 5.97
N ASP A 428 -21.85 -1.91 6.12
CA ASP A 428 -22.34 -0.55 6.31
C ASP A 428 -22.60 0.13 4.96
N SER A 429 -23.68 -0.27 4.29
CA SER A 429 -24.09 0.26 2.99
C SER A 429 -25.41 1.03 3.08
N MET A 430 -25.55 1.99 2.17
CA MET A 430 -26.77 2.80 2.01
C MET A 430 -27.57 2.29 0.80
N GLY A 431 -28.87 2.57 0.74
CA GLY A 431 -29.72 2.29 -0.42
C GLY A 431 -30.21 0.85 -0.52
N ASP A 432 -31.06 0.58 -1.52
CA ASP A 432 -31.71 -0.72 -1.69
C ASP A 432 -30.81 -1.75 -2.37
N ASP A 433 -30.98 -3.02 -1.99
CA ASP A 433 -30.27 -4.19 -2.56
C ASP A 433 -30.36 -4.28 -4.08
N GLU A 434 -31.49 -3.89 -4.67
CA GLU A 434 -31.68 -3.92 -6.13
C GLU A 434 -30.72 -2.96 -6.86
N LEU A 435 -30.50 -1.75 -6.32
CA LEU A 435 -29.58 -0.77 -6.90
C LEU A 435 -28.13 -1.23 -6.78
N TRP A 436 -27.77 -1.87 -5.66
CA TRP A 436 -26.46 -2.47 -5.47
C TRP A 436 -26.19 -3.59 -6.46
N ASN A 437 -27.12 -4.54 -6.60
CA ASN A 437 -27.01 -5.63 -7.57
C ASN A 437 -26.87 -5.09 -9.00
N GLN A 438 -27.61 -4.03 -9.35
CA GLN A 438 -27.49 -3.38 -10.65
C GLN A 438 -26.11 -2.73 -10.84
N ALA A 439 -25.61 -2.03 -9.82
CA ALA A 439 -24.33 -1.35 -9.89
C ALA A 439 -23.16 -2.34 -10.03
N GLU A 440 -23.15 -3.41 -9.22
CA GLU A 440 -22.13 -4.45 -9.25
C GLU A 440 -22.11 -5.18 -10.58
N ALA A 441 -23.28 -5.60 -11.07
CA ALA A 441 -23.41 -6.25 -12.37
C ALA A 441 -22.96 -5.34 -13.52
N SER A 442 -23.22 -4.04 -13.43
CA SER A 442 -22.78 -3.06 -14.44
C SER A 442 -21.25 -2.95 -14.48
N LEU A 443 -20.60 -2.78 -13.33
CA LEU A 443 -19.13 -2.73 -13.26
C LEU A 443 -18.49 -4.04 -13.73
N GLU A 444 -19.03 -5.18 -13.30
CA GLU A 444 -18.54 -6.49 -13.68
C GLU A 444 -18.66 -6.74 -15.20
N SER A 445 -19.78 -6.34 -15.80
CA SER A 445 -20.01 -6.44 -17.24
C SER A 445 -18.99 -5.63 -18.04
N VAL A 446 -18.65 -4.41 -17.58
CA VAL A 446 -17.64 -3.57 -18.24
C VAL A 446 -16.25 -4.19 -18.17
N LEU A 447 -15.88 -4.75 -17.01
CA LEU A 447 -14.58 -5.44 -16.86
C LEU A 447 -14.49 -6.67 -17.77
N LYS A 448 -15.57 -7.46 -17.86
CA LYS A 448 -15.67 -8.63 -18.74
C LYS A 448 -15.65 -8.24 -20.22
N SER A 449 -16.38 -7.19 -20.63
CA SER A 449 -16.46 -6.76 -22.04
C SER A 449 -15.13 -6.25 -22.57
N LEU A 450 -14.32 -5.66 -21.69
CA LEU A 450 -12.97 -5.17 -21.99
C LEU A 450 -11.86 -6.21 -21.76
N ASN A 451 -12.22 -7.41 -21.30
CA ASN A 451 -11.29 -8.52 -21.04
C ASN A 451 -10.18 -8.15 -20.04
N TYR A 452 -10.52 -7.38 -19.01
CA TYR A 452 -9.61 -7.10 -17.90
C TYR A 452 -9.57 -8.27 -16.91
N ASN A 453 -8.37 -8.60 -16.43
CA ASN A 453 -8.22 -9.47 -15.27
C ASN A 453 -8.46 -8.65 -14.01
N TYR A 454 -9.36 -9.11 -13.13
CA TYR A 454 -9.65 -8.46 -11.86
C TYR A 454 -9.84 -9.50 -10.75
N ARG A 455 -9.67 -9.06 -9.51
CA ARG A 455 -10.04 -9.82 -8.31
C ARG A 455 -11.28 -9.20 -7.68
N VAL A 456 -12.10 -10.00 -7.01
CA VAL A 456 -13.24 -9.48 -6.24
C VAL A 456 -12.73 -9.21 -4.82
N ASN A 457 -12.99 -8.01 -4.31
CA ASN A 457 -12.68 -7.60 -2.95
C ASN A 457 -14.01 -7.41 -2.19
N GLU A 458 -14.43 -8.48 -1.50
CA GLU A 458 -15.76 -8.52 -0.87
C GLU A 458 -15.87 -7.53 0.28
N GLY A 459 -16.90 -6.68 0.24
CA GLY A 459 -17.22 -5.78 1.35
C GLY A 459 -16.40 -4.49 1.42
N ASP A 460 -15.54 -4.19 0.44
CA ASP A 460 -14.70 -2.99 0.44
C ASP A 460 -15.29 -1.83 -0.39
N GLY A 461 -16.50 -1.96 -0.93
CA GLY A 461 -17.20 -0.89 -1.68
C GLY A 461 -17.41 0.39 -0.86
N ALA A 462 -17.65 1.52 -1.53
CA ALA A 462 -18.02 2.75 -0.83
C ALA A 462 -19.45 2.61 -0.28
N PHE A 463 -19.82 3.32 0.80
CA PHE A 463 -21.16 3.20 1.38
C PHE A 463 -22.30 3.54 0.40
N TYR A 464 -22.01 4.31 -0.66
CA TYR A 464 -22.97 4.69 -1.71
C TYR A 464 -22.88 3.88 -3.02
N GLY A 465 -21.92 2.96 -3.17
CA GLY A 465 -21.84 2.13 -4.38
C GLY A 465 -20.56 1.31 -4.52
N PRO A 466 -20.55 0.32 -5.44
CA PRO A 466 -19.38 -0.50 -5.73
C PRO A 466 -18.35 0.28 -6.54
N LYS A 467 -17.10 -0.20 -6.52
CA LYS A 467 -15.98 0.49 -7.18
C LYS A 467 -15.01 -0.48 -7.86
N ILE A 468 -14.43 0.00 -8.96
CA ILE A 468 -13.25 -0.58 -9.60
C ILE A 468 -12.05 0.16 -9.05
N ASP A 469 -11.19 -0.55 -8.35
CA ASP A 469 -10.00 0.01 -7.71
C ASP A 469 -8.73 -0.41 -8.44
N PHE A 470 -7.82 0.55 -8.59
CA PHE A 470 -6.56 0.36 -9.28
C PHE A 470 -5.40 0.42 -8.28
N HIS A 471 -4.69 -0.69 -8.20
CA HIS A 471 -3.59 -0.89 -7.28
C HIS A 471 -2.27 -0.81 -8.02
N ILE A 472 -1.47 0.22 -7.74
CA ILE A 472 -0.10 0.33 -8.25
C ILE A 472 0.88 -0.23 -7.23
N LYS A 473 1.91 -0.92 -7.72
CA LYS A 473 3.02 -1.38 -6.87
C LYS A 473 4.13 -0.34 -6.90
N ASP A 474 4.53 0.13 -5.71
CA ASP A 474 5.68 1.04 -5.60
C ASP A 474 7.01 0.28 -5.77
N ALA A 475 8.14 1.01 -5.69
CA ALA A 475 9.47 0.41 -5.73
C ALA A 475 9.73 -0.64 -4.63
N LEU A 476 8.92 -0.62 -3.56
CA LEU A 476 8.97 -1.52 -2.43
C LEU A 476 7.94 -2.66 -2.56
N LYS A 477 7.34 -2.82 -3.75
CA LYS A 477 6.28 -3.79 -4.06
C LYS A 477 5.03 -3.67 -3.17
N ARG A 478 4.89 -2.57 -2.43
CA ARG A 478 3.68 -2.31 -1.65
C ARG A 478 2.58 -1.90 -2.61
N SER A 479 1.41 -2.48 -2.42
CA SER A 479 0.22 -2.15 -3.18
C SER A 479 -0.40 -0.86 -2.64
N HIS A 480 -0.63 0.11 -3.52
CA HIS A 480 -1.32 1.35 -3.20
C HIS A 480 -2.53 1.52 -4.10
N GLN A 481 -3.71 1.65 -3.51
CA GLN A 481 -4.90 2.06 -4.23
C GLN A 481 -4.78 3.55 -4.59
N CYS A 482 -4.82 3.85 -5.88
CA CYS A 482 -4.71 5.20 -6.43
C CYS A 482 -5.97 5.54 -7.23
N GLY A 483 -6.13 4.92 -8.40
CA GLY A 483 -7.26 5.14 -9.29
C GLY A 483 -8.49 4.42 -8.76
N THR A 484 -9.65 5.02 -8.99
CA THR A 484 -10.93 4.44 -8.59
C THR A 484 -12.02 4.89 -9.55
N VAL A 485 -12.96 4.01 -9.85
CA VAL A 485 -14.18 4.31 -10.61
C VAL A 485 -15.35 3.71 -9.86
N GLN A 486 -16.25 4.55 -9.35
CA GLN A 486 -17.33 4.16 -8.45
C GLN A 486 -18.66 4.53 -9.08
N LEU A 487 -19.63 3.62 -8.99
CA LEU A 487 -20.94 3.81 -9.60
C LEU A 487 -22.00 4.08 -8.53
N ASP A 488 -22.58 5.28 -8.57
CA ASP A 488 -23.49 5.78 -7.55
C ASP A 488 -24.89 6.07 -8.13
N PHE A 489 -25.87 5.33 -7.63
CA PHE A 489 -27.29 5.53 -7.91
C PHE A 489 -28.01 6.33 -6.81
N GLN A 490 -27.34 6.56 -5.68
CA GLN A 490 -27.96 7.02 -4.44
C GLN A 490 -27.87 8.52 -4.22
N MET A 491 -26.72 9.16 -4.45
CA MET A 491 -26.65 10.61 -4.31
C MET A 491 -27.61 11.34 -5.27
N PRO A 492 -27.81 10.90 -6.53
CA PRO A 492 -28.84 11.47 -7.39
C PRO A 492 -30.24 11.45 -6.78
N GLU A 493 -30.60 10.39 -6.06
CA GLU A 493 -31.87 10.30 -5.34
C GLU A 493 -31.93 11.26 -4.15
N LYS A 494 -30.92 11.24 -3.27
CA LYS A 494 -30.86 12.09 -2.07
C LYS A 494 -30.86 13.59 -2.39
N PHE A 495 -30.27 13.97 -3.51
CA PHE A 495 -30.22 15.36 -3.97
C PHE A 495 -31.40 15.74 -4.89
N ASP A 496 -32.30 14.81 -5.22
CA ASP A 496 -33.37 15.01 -6.20
C ASP A 496 -32.83 15.57 -7.53
N LEU A 497 -31.77 14.94 -8.04
CA LEU A 497 -31.16 15.30 -9.31
C LEU A 497 -31.98 14.73 -10.45
N ASN A 498 -32.21 15.56 -11.47
CA ASN A 498 -33.05 15.19 -12.60
C ASN A 498 -32.51 15.78 -13.91
N TYR A 499 -32.71 15.06 -15.00
CA TYR A 499 -32.63 15.54 -16.38
C TYR A 499 -33.97 15.30 -17.10
N ILE A 500 -34.18 15.97 -18.23
CA ILE A 500 -35.36 15.81 -19.08
C ILE A 500 -35.05 14.86 -20.23
N ASP A 501 -35.77 13.75 -20.32
CA ASP A 501 -35.59 12.73 -21.35
C ASP A 501 -36.27 13.08 -22.70
N GLU A 502 -36.16 12.18 -23.68
CA GLU A 502 -36.76 12.33 -25.01
C GLU A 502 -38.29 12.47 -25.00
N ARG A 503 -38.94 12.00 -23.93
CA ARG A 503 -40.39 12.02 -23.74
C ARG A 503 -40.83 13.21 -22.88
N ASN A 504 -39.91 14.12 -22.56
CA ASN A 504 -40.13 15.28 -21.69
C ASN A 504 -40.48 14.89 -20.25
N GLU A 505 -40.06 13.69 -19.81
CA GLU A 505 -40.21 13.20 -18.44
C GLU A 505 -38.94 13.51 -17.63
N LYS A 506 -39.11 13.77 -16.33
CA LYS A 506 -37.98 13.87 -15.40
C LYS A 506 -37.44 12.46 -15.11
N LYS A 507 -36.16 12.26 -15.40
CA LYS A 507 -35.42 11.04 -15.07
C LYS A 507 -34.22 11.40 -14.20
N ARG A 508 -33.79 10.45 -13.36
CA ARG A 508 -32.60 10.62 -12.51
C ARG A 508 -31.35 10.23 -13.30
N PRO A 509 -30.28 11.04 -13.25
CA PRO A 509 -28.98 10.62 -13.78
C PRO A 509 -28.35 9.57 -12.86
N VAL A 510 -27.36 8.87 -13.37
CA VAL A 510 -26.41 8.06 -12.60
C VAL A 510 -25.11 8.84 -12.46
N VAL A 511 -24.43 8.71 -11.32
CA VAL A 511 -23.15 9.39 -11.11
C VAL A 511 -22.02 8.37 -11.13
N ILE A 512 -20.97 8.68 -11.90
CA ILE A 512 -19.70 7.96 -11.84
C ILE A 512 -18.70 8.86 -11.13
N HIS A 513 -18.24 8.42 -9.96
CA HIS A 513 -17.15 9.05 -9.23
C HIS A 513 -15.85 8.48 -9.76
N ARG A 514 -14.85 9.32 -10.04
CA ARG A 514 -13.55 8.82 -10.45
C ARG A 514 -12.40 9.66 -9.93
N ALA A 515 -11.27 9.00 -9.77
CA ALA A 515 -9.96 9.63 -9.65
C ALA A 515 -8.97 8.84 -10.53
N VAL A 516 -8.04 9.52 -11.19
CA VAL A 516 -7.02 8.88 -12.03
C VAL A 516 -5.76 8.63 -11.23
N LEU A 517 -5.23 9.66 -10.57
CA LEU A 517 -4.06 9.53 -9.69
C LEU A 517 -4.45 9.31 -8.22
N GLY A 518 -5.67 9.72 -7.85
CA GLY A 518 -6.14 9.70 -6.48
C GLY A 518 -5.70 10.98 -5.75
N SER A 519 -5.13 10.83 -4.56
CA SER A 519 -4.52 11.96 -3.85
C SER A 519 -3.19 12.34 -4.50
N PHE A 520 -3.00 13.62 -4.87
CA PHE A 520 -1.71 14.13 -5.35
C PHE A 520 -0.61 13.94 -4.31
N ASP A 521 -0.95 14.12 -3.03
CA ASP A 521 -0.03 13.93 -1.92
C ASP A 521 0.46 12.48 -1.88
N ARG A 522 -0.47 11.51 -1.84
CA ARG A 522 -0.13 10.09 -1.87
C ARG A 522 0.65 9.73 -3.13
N PHE A 523 0.17 10.16 -4.29
CA PHE A 523 0.78 9.85 -5.58
C PHE A 523 2.20 10.42 -5.68
N LEU A 524 2.44 11.66 -5.22
CA LEU A 524 3.78 12.22 -5.14
C LEU A 524 4.68 11.41 -4.20
N GLY A 525 4.17 10.99 -3.04
CA GLY A 525 4.87 10.07 -2.14
C GLY A 525 5.34 8.83 -2.90
N ILE A 526 4.44 8.18 -3.63
CA ILE A 526 4.74 6.98 -4.42
C ILE A 526 5.75 7.28 -5.54
N LEU A 527 5.61 8.38 -6.27
CA LEU A 527 6.53 8.78 -7.34
C LEU A 527 7.96 9.01 -6.84
N ILE A 528 8.11 9.66 -5.67
CA ILE A 528 9.43 9.87 -5.06
C ILE A 528 10.10 8.52 -4.80
N GLU A 529 9.38 7.54 -4.26
CA GLU A 529 9.96 6.22 -3.97
C GLU A 529 10.20 5.42 -5.25
N HIS A 530 9.28 5.48 -6.21
CA HIS A 530 9.36 4.80 -7.51
C HIS A 530 10.64 5.21 -8.26
N PHE A 531 10.87 6.52 -8.41
CA PHE A 531 12.06 7.05 -9.08
C PHE A 531 13.29 7.20 -8.18
N GLY A 532 13.19 6.85 -6.89
CA GLY A 532 14.23 7.13 -5.90
C GLY A 532 14.63 8.62 -5.89
N GLY A 533 13.67 9.52 -6.10
CA GLY A 533 13.83 10.97 -6.17
C GLY A 533 14.41 11.51 -7.49
N ALA A 534 14.78 10.65 -8.45
CA ALA A 534 15.32 11.06 -9.74
C ALA A 534 14.19 11.17 -10.78
N PHE A 535 13.35 12.19 -10.63
CA PHE A 535 12.18 12.37 -11.49
C PHE A 535 12.53 12.42 -12.99
N PRO A 536 11.61 11.96 -13.87
CA PRO A 536 11.69 12.23 -15.30
C PRO A 536 11.84 13.72 -15.58
N THR A 537 12.51 14.08 -16.67
CA THR A 537 12.84 15.48 -16.97
C THR A 537 11.60 16.38 -16.97
N TRP A 538 10.50 15.97 -17.59
CA TRP A 538 9.27 16.77 -17.63
C TRP A 538 8.69 17.09 -16.24
N LEU A 539 8.95 16.25 -15.23
CA LEU A 539 8.45 16.40 -13.87
C LEU A 539 9.47 17.03 -12.92
N ALA A 540 10.77 16.92 -13.21
CA ALA A 540 11.84 17.35 -12.31
C ALA A 540 11.74 18.85 -11.95
N PRO A 541 11.86 19.24 -10.67
CA PRO A 541 11.69 20.63 -10.26
C PRO A 541 12.78 21.55 -10.83
N VAL A 542 13.98 21.01 -11.00
CA VAL A 542 15.08 21.61 -11.76
C VAL A 542 15.43 20.61 -12.83
N GLN A 543 15.29 20.98 -14.10
CA GLN A 543 15.58 20.10 -15.24
C GLN A 543 17.04 20.22 -15.65
N VAL A 544 17.55 21.45 -15.66
CA VAL A 544 18.91 21.77 -16.10
C VAL A 544 19.61 22.63 -15.06
N LYS A 545 20.83 22.26 -14.68
CA LYS A 545 21.71 23.09 -13.84
C LYS A 545 22.92 23.56 -14.63
N VAL A 546 23.05 24.88 -14.81
CA VAL A 546 24.14 25.52 -15.58
C VAL A 546 25.25 25.94 -14.63
N ILE A 547 26.48 25.49 -14.88
CA ILE A 547 27.63 25.71 -14.01
C ILE A 547 28.79 26.30 -14.83
N PRO A 548 29.20 27.56 -14.59
CA PRO A 548 30.40 28.11 -15.20
C PRO A 548 31.67 27.51 -14.59
N VAL A 549 32.69 27.25 -15.41
CA VAL A 549 34.05 26.90 -14.95
C VAL A 549 34.69 28.09 -14.23
N SER A 550 34.50 29.31 -14.72
CA SER A 550 34.92 30.55 -14.08
C SER A 550 33.75 31.52 -13.96
N ASN A 551 33.39 31.87 -12.71
CA ASN A 551 32.34 32.86 -12.44
C ASN A 551 32.68 34.27 -12.95
N GLN A 552 33.94 34.58 -13.26
CA GLN A 552 34.32 35.89 -13.79
C GLN A 552 34.22 35.94 -15.31
N VAL A 553 34.62 34.84 -15.97
CA VAL A 553 34.76 34.80 -17.43
C VAL A 553 33.44 34.35 -18.08
N HIS A 554 32.74 33.37 -17.51
CA HIS A 554 31.60 32.72 -18.17
C HIS A 554 30.22 33.14 -17.62
N ASP A 555 30.16 34.10 -16.70
CA ASP A 555 28.90 34.51 -16.03
C ASP A 555 27.84 35.00 -17.03
N GLN A 556 28.23 35.91 -17.92
CA GLN A 556 27.35 36.49 -18.92
C GLN A 556 26.81 35.42 -19.89
N TYR A 557 27.69 34.55 -20.40
CA TYR A 557 27.29 33.50 -21.33
C TYR A 557 26.40 32.44 -20.66
N THR A 558 26.69 32.05 -19.41
CA THR A 558 25.79 31.13 -18.67
C THR A 558 24.42 31.75 -18.39
N LYS A 559 24.33 33.06 -18.20
CA LYS A 559 23.06 33.77 -18.06
C LYS A 559 22.27 33.77 -19.38
N GLU A 560 22.94 33.98 -20.51
CA GLU A 560 22.30 33.89 -21.83
C GLU A 560 21.76 32.49 -22.13
N ILE A 561 22.51 31.44 -21.77
CA ILE A 561 22.04 30.04 -21.86
C ILE A 561 20.80 29.82 -20.98
N GLU A 562 20.84 30.28 -19.71
CA GLU A 562 19.71 30.18 -18.79
C GLU A 562 18.46 30.87 -19.37
N GLU A 563 18.61 32.08 -19.92
CA GLU A 563 17.50 32.83 -20.53
C GLU A 563 16.93 32.12 -21.77
N LYS A 564 17.78 31.60 -22.67
CA LYS A 564 17.35 30.83 -23.85
C LYS A 564 16.57 29.57 -23.46
N LEU A 565 17.07 28.81 -22.48
CA LEU A 565 16.41 27.60 -21.99
C LEU A 565 15.08 27.92 -21.29
N LYS A 566 15.01 29.00 -20.49
CA LYS A 566 13.74 29.43 -19.87
C LYS A 566 12.71 29.87 -20.91
N GLN A 567 13.12 30.58 -21.95
CA GLN A 567 12.24 30.95 -23.08
C GLN A 567 11.72 29.72 -23.82
N ALA A 568 12.50 28.64 -23.85
CA ALA A 568 12.11 27.34 -24.39
C ALA A 568 11.21 26.51 -23.45
N GLY A 569 10.84 27.04 -22.27
CA GLY A 569 9.99 26.36 -21.29
C GLY A 569 10.73 25.40 -20.36
N VAL A 570 12.07 25.42 -20.35
CA VAL A 570 12.89 24.55 -19.50
C VAL A 570 13.12 25.19 -18.14
N ARG A 571 12.97 24.41 -17.06
CA ARG A 571 13.24 24.82 -15.67
C ARG A 571 14.73 24.72 -15.38
N VAL A 572 15.38 25.87 -15.32
CA VAL A 572 16.85 25.98 -15.23
C VAL A 572 17.26 26.72 -13.96
N GLU A 573 18.30 26.21 -13.31
CA GLU A 573 19.04 26.91 -12.25
C GLU A 573 20.50 27.13 -12.64
N ARG A 574 21.07 28.26 -12.23
CA ARG A 574 22.47 28.61 -12.46
C ARG A 574 23.24 28.58 -11.15
N ASP A 575 24.42 27.95 -11.14
CA ASP A 575 25.25 27.83 -9.94
C ASP A 575 26.52 28.69 -9.99
N VAL A 576 26.39 29.94 -9.56
CA VAL A 576 27.50 30.92 -9.50
C VAL A 576 28.11 31.09 -8.12
N ARG A 577 27.88 30.15 -7.21
CA ARG A 577 28.54 30.19 -5.89
C ARG A 577 30.06 30.10 -6.05
N SER A 578 30.80 30.67 -5.10
CA SER A 578 32.27 30.62 -5.08
C SER A 578 32.77 29.28 -4.51
N GLU A 579 32.39 28.18 -5.18
CA GLU A 579 32.71 26.80 -4.79
C GLU A 579 33.48 26.08 -5.89
N LYS A 580 34.21 25.01 -5.54
CA LYS A 580 34.93 24.20 -6.52
C LYS A 580 33.96 23.55 -7.51
N LEU A 581 34.31 23.54 -8.80
CA LEU A 581 33.48 22.96 -9.87
C LEU A 581 33.03 21.53 -9.56
N GLY A 582 33.95 20.67 -9.11
CA GLY A 582 33.63 19.28 -8.76
C GLY A 582 32.63 19.15 -7.60
N TYR A 583 32.64 20.10 -6.65
CA TYR A 583 31.65 20.15 -5.57
C TYR A 583 30.26 20.50 -6.12
N LYS A 584 30.16 21.53 -6.97
CA LYS A 584 28.88 21.93 -7.60
C LYS A 584 28.26 20.80 -8.43
N ILE A 585 29.08 20.10 -9.22
CA ILE A 585 28.63 18.95 -10.02
C ILE A 585 28.13 17.83 -9.10
N ARG A 586 28.88 17.51 -8.03
CA ARG A 586 28.47 16.49 -7.06
C ARG A 586 27.17 16.85 -6.37
N GLU A 587 26.99 18.11 -5.96
CA GLU A 587 25.75 18.57 -5.34
C GLU A 587 24.56 18.49 -6.31
N ALA A 588 24.75 18.84 -7.59
CA ALA A 588 23.72 18.68 -8.61
C ALA A 588 23.31 17.21 -8.79
N GLN A 589 24.27 16.29 -8.77
CA GLN A 589 24.00 14.84 -8.80
C GLN A 589 23.30 14.35 -7.54
N LEU A 590 23.68 14.84 -6.35
CA LEU A 590 22.97 14.52 -5.09
C LEU A 590 21.53 15.04 -5.09
N LYS A 591 21.28 16.21 -5.68
CA LYS A 591 19.94 16.77 -5.91
C LYS A 591 19.22 16.16 -7.12
N LYS A 592 19.84 15.16 -7.76
CA LYS A 592 19.26 14.36 -8.84
C LYS A 592 18.75 15.18 -10.03
N VAL A 593 19.43 16.28 -10.33
CA VAL A 593 19.08 17.14 -11.47
C VAL A 593 19.28 16.37 -12.79
N PRO A 594 18.28 16.30 -13.68
CA PRO A 594 18.35 15.53 -14.92
C PRO A 594 19.58 15.82 -15.77
N TYR A 595 19.92 17.10 -15.95
CA TYR A 595 21.02 17.57 -16.78
C TYR A 595 21.87 18.62 -16.06
N VAL A 596 23.18 18.48 -16.15
CA VAL A 596 24.17 19.48 -15.71
C VAL A 596 24.93 19.96 -16.93
N LEU A 597 24.91 21.28 -17.17
CA LEU A 597 25.66 21.92 -18.25
C LEU A 597 26.89 22.61 -17.67
N VAL A 598 28.08 22.19 -18.08
CA VAL A 598 29.34 22.82 -17.68
C VAL A 598 29.84 23.74 -18.80
N ILE A 599 30.10 25.00 -18.47
CA ILE A 599 30.43 26.04 -19.46
C ILE A 599 31.82 26.59 -19.20
N GLY A 600 32.77 26.23 -20.07
CA GLY A 600 34.15 26.72 -20.12
C GLY A 600 34.41 27.63 -21.32
N ASP A 601 35.70 27.95 -21.55
CA ASP A 601 36.13 28.77 -22.68
C ASP A 601 35.73 28.15 -24.02
N LYS A 602 35.93 26.83 -24.19
CA LYS A 602 35.60 26.11 -25.43
C LYS A 602 34.11 26.10 -25.74
N GLU A 603 33.28 25.92 -24.72
CA GLU A 603 31.83 25.94 -24.86
C GLU A 603 31.33 27.33 -25.27
N MET A 604 31.91 28.38 -24.68
CA MET A 604 31.61 29.77 -25.03
C MET A 604 32.06 30.12 -26.45
N GLU A 605 33.25 29.69 -26.88
CA GLU A 605 33.78 29.95 -28.22
C GLU A 605 33.01 29.25 -29.34
N ASN A 606 32.50 28.04 -29.10
CA ASN A 606 31.86 27.20 -30.12
C ASN A 606 30.33 27.18 -30.05
N GLU A 607 29.73 28.01 -29.20
CA GLU A 607 28.29 28.00 -28.91
C GLU A 607 27.74 26.60 -28.53
N SER A 608 28.54 25.84 -27.78
CA SER A 608 28.26 24.47 -27.37
C SER A 608 28.07 24.34 -25.85
N VAL A 609 27.60 23.19 -25.39
CA VAL A 609 27.44 22.88 -23.96
C VAL A 609 28.02 21.51 -23.65
N ASN A 610 28.74 21.40 -22.53
CA ASN A 610 29.15 20.11 -22.00
C ASN A 610 28.03 19.55 -21.12
N VAL A 611 27.29 18.57 -21.65
CA VAL A 611 26.12 17.96 -21.02
C VAL A 611 26.56 16.75 -20.21
N ARG A 612 26.16 16.72 -18.95
CA ARG A 612 26.26 15.53 -18.10
C ARG A 612 24.88 15.14 -17.58
N LYS A 613 24.44 13.92 -17.87
CA LYS A 613 23.16 13.39 -17.40
C LYS A 613 23.27 12.89 -15.96
N TYR A 614 22.16 12.86 -15.24
CA TYR A 614 22.10 12.22 -13.93
C TYR A 614 22.47 10.73 -14.02
N GLY A 615 23.34 10.27 -13.12
CA GLY A 615 23.76 8.87 -13.07
C GLY A 615 24.87 8.49 -14.06
N GLU A 616 25.23 9.37 -15.00
CA GLU A 616 26.31 9.14 -15.95
C GLU A 616 27.64 9.79 -15.49
N GLU A 617 28.75 9.09 -15.75
CA GLU A 617 30.10 9.61 -15.50
C GLU A 617 30.64 10.40 -16.69
N GLN A 618 30.24 10.03 -17.91
CA GLN A 618 30.69 10.67 -19.14
C GLN A 618 29.88 11.94 -19.40
N SER A 619 30.57 12.94 -19.93
CA SER A 619 29.94 14.13 -20.49
C SER A 619 30.06 14.10 -22.01
N GLU A 620 29.07 14.67 -22.67
CA GLU A 620 29.06 14.88 -24.12
C GLU A 620 29.08 16.38 -24.42
N VAL A 621 29.77 16.77 -25.50
CA VAL A 621 29.72 18.15 -25.99
C VAL A 621 28.81 18.19 -27.20
N VAL A 622 27.73 18.95 -27.10
CA VAL A 622 26.74 19.15 -28.16
C VAL A 622 26.51 20.64 -28.38
N SER A 623 25.96 21.04 -29.53
CA SER A 623 25.58 22.44 -29.70
C SER A 623 24.43 22.81 -28.74
N LEU A 624 24.35 24.08 -28.35
CA LEU A 624 23.24 24.54 -27.49
C LEU A 624 21.87 24.29 -28.14
N VAL A 625 21.77 24.46 -29.46
CA VAL A 625 20.53 24.26 -30.22
C VAL A 625 20.10 22.79 -30.18
N GLU A 626 20.99 21.86 -30.49
CA GLU A 626 20.69 20.41 -30.44
C GLU A 626 20.26 19.98 -29.03
N PHE A 627 20.92 20.49 -27.98
CA PHE A 627 20.52 20.20 -26.60
C PHE A 627 19.11 20.72 -26.29
N MET A 628 18.80 21.96 -26.70
CA MET A 628 17.49 22.57 -26.49
C MET A 628 16.38 21.77 -27.18
N GLU A 629 16.57 21.37 -28.43
CA GLU A 629 15.61 20.55 -29.17
C GLU A 629 15.42 19.19 -28.47
N SER A 630 16.51 18.51 -28.12
CA SER A 630 16.44 17.21 -27.45
C SER A 630 15.71 17.26 -26.10
N VAL A 631 15.97 18.27 -25.27
CA VAL A 631 15.33 18.37 -23.94
C VAL A 631 13.86 18.76 -24.06
N GLN A 632 13.51 19.62 -25.03
CA GLN A 632 12.11 19.97 -25.29
C GLN A 632 11.32 18.77 -25.78
N ASP A 633 11.89 17.96 -26.67
CA ASP A 633 11.28 16.73 -27.15
C ASP A 633 11.07 15.71 -26.03
N GLU A 634 12.06 15.54 -25.13
CA GLU A 634 11.92 14.67 -23.97
C GLU A 634 10.82 15.16 -23.01
N ILE A 635 10.73 16.47 -22.79
CA ILE A 635 9.69 17.07 -21.95
C ILE A 635 8.30 16.90 -22.58
N HIS A 636 8.18 17.17 -23.88
CA HIS A 636 6.92 17.11 -24.61
C HIS A 636 6.35 15.68 -24.67
N ASN A 637 7.22 14.72 -24.98
CA ASN A 637 6.84 13.31 -25.08
C ASN A 637 6.70 12.62 -23.72
N LYS A 638 7.00 13.33 -22.62
CA LYS A 638 6.91 12.83 -21.24
C LYS A 638 7.63 11.50 -21.04
N CYS A 639 8.77 11.32 -21.70
CA CYS A 639 9.52 10.07 -21.68
C CYS A 639 9.88 9.69 -20.23
N SER A 640 9.50 8.48 -19.81
CA SER A 640 10.04 7.85 -18.60
C SER A 640 11.49 7.46 -18.84
N ARG A 641 12.34 7.61 -17.82
CA ARG A 641 13.76 7.26 -17.88
C ARG A 641 14.00 5.76 -17.80
#